data_AF-A0A1Q7R9S9-F1
#
_entry.id   AF-A0A1Q7R9S9-F1
#
_cell.length_a   1.000
_cell.length_b   1.000
_cell.length_c   1.000
_cell.angle_alpha   90.00
_cell.angle_beta   90.00
_cell.angle_gamma   90.00
#
_symmetry.space_group_name_H-M   'P 1'
#
loop_
_entity.id
_entity.type
_entity.pdbx_description
1 polymer ?
#
loop_
_entity_poly.entity_id
_entity_poly.type
_entity_poly.pdbx_seq_one_letter_code
_entity_poly.pdbx_strand_id
1 'polypeptide(L)'
;MSSFNYGYLAAEETISTSRGLRVTVNPATGDYAIGQPGAASDVLTATVAAKVDGRWLHARDYPKHLVTESVANDDLGMAHEWTVRHSGLDSVPELLCILHSYMDRPLGEIQVQVFNGSRKTIHVEAIRPMEATQGRIMDLGGAVPSDRVLSDSFSEDRPAMKIHDLTDAEGMYRGVGSQLLYNRQSHLSFFVGALTSNRFLTVSRLHVGGSLNAPQIQAFEVDSTGTTELTKENSLKQSPPEDQIELGTSVAPGASLDSEKLLFGVSRDYHAQLETYGSLIRVLHHAGTSSSPPMGWWSWTAYYFGLNQGTALTNAHWLAQHLKSLGYQFFHIDEGYQYARGEYATPDSTLFPNGMAELERKIRSEGLIPGIWTAPFQVSDRSWVYENHRDWLVHNALGDPIRIGQVGGKDRLFVLDTTNPGAQEYLRKTYSMLVNEWNIGYIKLDFMEDTAVEGFYYRPNTTALEAQRIGLQIIRQAVGEQVILDKDGSPMLNPVGIVDTGRISLDTGHTFEATRDAAPGIAARYYMNRNFFVSDPDAFCVSSQIVTDQPWHGGKVPLTLDEAKASIALSAVSGGMYEIGDDLPALGADPERLALIQNQDLIEMVKLGRASKPLDLMSYSPEDNQPSVFWVEEDHRQGMLTIFNWTDQRHSRSIEFSSLGLPASNQHKISDVFDGKAVATPNPNSVVVDLPPHSARVFKLVNMGISARPPVIKVEHLPSVKTGATATFRAQPATSNDAVVTYRWSFGDGVTLEGPEVSHAYTKPGTYQVVVTAVGLGGLSTEESFRLTVSGSVSTRFVPAEKRRYQPPG
;
A
#
# COMPACT_ATOMS: atom_id res chain seq x y z
N MET A 1 14.22 4.34 22.54
CA MET A 1 15.50 3.73 22.10
C MET A 1 15.60 2.33 22.69
N SER A 2 14.94 1.37 22.05
CA SER A 2 15.09 -0.06 22.32
C SER A 2 15.69 -0.67 21.06
N SER A 3 16.91 -1.16 21.15
CA SER A 3 17.60 -1.89 20.10
C SER A 3 16.84 -3.19 19.82
N PHE A 4 16.03 -3.22 18.76
CA PHE A 4 15.51 -4.45 18.22
C PHE A 4 16.63 -5.13 17.44
N ASN A 5 17.10 -6.26 17.96
CA ASN A 5 18.13 -7.09 17.35
C ASN A 5 17.53 -7.77 16.11
N TYR A 6 18.04 -7.45 14.92
CA TYR A 6 17.71 -8.14 13.67
C TYR A 6 18.29 -9.56 13.70
N GLY A 7 17.54 -10.48 14.28
CA GLY A 7 17.97 -11.86 14.47
C GLY A 7 16.94 -12.86 13.98
N TYR A 8 16.53 -12.81 12.71
CA TYR A 8 15.80 -13.91 12.05
C TYR A 8 16.03 -13.92 10.52
N LEU A 9 17.29 -13.85 10.09
CA LEU A 9 17.74 -14.29 8.76
C LEU A 9 19.18 -14.83 8.91
N ALA A 10 19.35 -15.94 9.63
CA ALA A 10 20.64 -16.60 9.74
C ALA A 10 20.44 -18.11 9.57
N ALA A 11 20.61 -18.58 8.33
CA ALA A 11 21.09 -19.94 8.12
C ALA A 11 22.61 -19.92 8.30
N GLU A 12 23.11 -20.72 9.23
CA GLU A 12 24.53 -20.92 9.51
C GLU A 12 25.25 -21.47 8.27
N GLU A 13 26.20 -20.71 7.74
CA GLU A 13 27.35 -21.27 7.03
C GLU A 13 28.57 -20.35 7.18
N THR A 14 29.66 -20.90 7.71
CA THR A 14 30.91 -20.20 8.04
C THR A 14 31.83 -19.97 6.83
N ILE A 15 32.28 -18.71 6.71
CA ILE A 15 33.53 -18.16 6.12
C ILE A 15 33.62 -17.99 4.58
N SER A 16 33.68 -16.69 4.19
CA SER A 16 34.48 -16.10 3.09
C SER A 16 33.92 -16.03 1.66
N THR A 17 32.76 -15.40 1.46
CA THR A 17 32.52 -14.52 0.30
C THR A 17 31.55 -13.40 0.68
N SER A 18 31.90 -12.13 0.39
CA SER A 18 30.94 -11.03 0.47
C SER A 18 29.76 -11.34 -0.46
N ARG A 19 28.53 -11.27 0.06
CA ARG A 19 27.29 -11.38 -0.75
C ARG A 19 26.83 -10.00 -1.27
N GLY A 20 27.50 -8.94 -0.82
CA GLY A 20 27.20 -7.55 -1.18
C GLY A 20 27.47 -7.23 -2.63
N LEU A 21 26.79 -6.23 -3.17
CA LEU A 21 27.01 -5.81 -4.56
C LEU A 21 28.44 -5.32 -4.77
N ARG A 22 29.01 -5.58 -5.95
CA ARG A 22 30.23 -4.90 -6.36
C ARG A 22 29.84 -3.47 -6.73
N VAL A 23 30.42 -2.51 -6.04
CA VAL A 23 30.37 -1.08 -6.41
C VAL A 23 31.78 -0.62 -6.71
N THR A 24 31.95 0.13 -7.80
CA THR A 24 33.21 0.81 -8.12
C THR A 24 32.94 2.26 -8.47
N VAL A 25 33.88 3.15 -8.16
CA VAL A 25 33.80 4.58 -8.49
C VAL A 25 35.03 4.96 -9.29
N ASN A 26 34.83 5.62 -10.42
CA ASN A 26 35.91 6.16 -11.25
C ASN A 26 36.29 7.57 -10.76
N PRO A 27 37.47 7.77 -10.14
CA PRO A 27 37.87 9.09 -9.63
C PRO A 27 38.16 10.11 -10.73
N ALA A 28 38.29 9.70 -11.99
CA ALA A 28 38.53 10.62 -13.10
C ALA A 28 37.24 11.26 -13.64
N THR A 29 36.10 10.56 -13.57
CA THR A 29 34.82 11.02 -14.09
C THR A 29 33.75 11.21 -13.02
N GLY A 30 33.96 10.64 -11.83
CA GLY A 30 32.96 10.56 -10.77
C GLY A 30 31.85 9.54 -11.02
N ASP A 31 31.93 8.76 -12.10
CA ASP A 31 30.95 7.72 -12.41
C ASP A 31 31.08 6.54 -11.44
N TYR A 32 29.96 5.86 -11.20
CA TYR A 32 29.93 4.64 -10.41
C TYR A 32 29.31 3.48 -11.20
N ALA A 33 29.71 2.26 -10.86
CA ALA A 33 29.19 1.05 -11.49
C ALA A 33 28.75 0.03 -10.43
N ILE A 34 27.65 -0.66 -10.72
CA ILE A 34 27.01 -1.67 -9.87
C ILE A 34 27.07 -3.01 -10.61
N GLY A 35 27.56 -4.05 -9.95
CA GLY A 35 27.65 -5.40 -10.50
C GLY A 35 27.48 -6.49 -9.45
N GLN A 36 27.37 -7.74 -9.90
CA GLN A 36 27.37 -8.90 -8.99
C GLN A 36 28.80 -9.19 -8.51
N PRO A 37 28.96 -9.75 -7.29
CA PRO A 37 30.23 -10.33 -6.84
C PRO A 37 30.83 -11.27 -7.89
N GLY A 38 32.09 -11.02 -8.26
CA GLY A 38 32.84 -11.87 -9.18
C GLY A 38 32.39 -11.87 -10.65
N ALA A 39 31.36 -11.09 -11.03
CA ALA A 39 30.96 -10.96 -12.43
C ALA A 39 31.97 -10.14 -13.24
N ALA A 40 32.14 -10.45 -14.53
CA ALA A 40 33.07 -9.72 -15.39
C ALA A 40 32.50 -8.38 -15.89
N SER A 41 31.18 -8.28 -16.08
CA SER A 41 30.48 -7.06 -16.48
C SER A 41 29.73 -6.43 -15.30
N ASP A 42 29.56 -5.12 -15.36
CA ASP A 42 28.65 -4.38 -14.50
C ASP A 42 27.22 -4.49 -15.02
N VAL A 43 26.26 -4.50 -14.11
CA VAL A 43 24.83 -4.46 -14.42
C VAL A 43 24.42 -3.05 -14.85
N LEU A 44 24.94 -2.02 -14.19
CA LEU A 44 24.65 -0.61 -14.47
C LEU A 44 25.93 0.21 -14.28
N THR A 45 26.20 1.15 -15.18
CA THR A 45 27.19 2.23 -14.98
C THR A 45 26.46 3.56 -15.11
N ALA A 46 26.57 4.41 -14.09
CA ALA A 46 25.80 5.64 -13.99
C ALA A 46 26.64 6.79 -13.43
N THR A 47 26.11 8.00 -13.57
CA THR A 47 26.63 9.22 -12.96
C THR A 47 25.51 9.93 -12.20
N VAL A 48 25.81 11.05 -11.54
CA VAL A 48 24.84 11.85 -10.81
C VAL A 48 24.68 13.23 -11.44
N ALA A 49 23.53 13.86 -11.27
CA ALA A 49 23.30 15.24 -11.71
C ALA A 49 22.33 15.97 -10.78
N ALA A 50 22.23 17.29 -10.91
CA ALA A 50 21.15 18.07 -10.31
C ALA A 50 20.72 19.21 -11.24
N LYS A 51 19.43 19.51 -11.29
CA LYS A 51 18.89 20.66 -11.99
C LYS A 51 18.80 21.83 -11.01
N VAL A 52 19.56 22.88 -11.30
CA VAL A 52 19.69 24.07 -10.46
C VAL A 52 19.53 25.32 -11.31
N ASP A 53 18.64 26.23 -10.90
CA ASP A 53 18.28 27.46 -11.60
C ASP A 53 18.05 27.22 -13.11
N GLY A 54 17.32 26.15 -13.43
CA GLY A 54 16.96 25.73 -14.77
C GLY A 54 18.06 25.03 -15.58
N ARG A 55 19.22 24.70 -14.98
CA ARG A 55 20.36 24.06 -15.67
C ARG A 55 20.72 22.73 -15.02
N TRP A 56 20.89 21.69 -15.81
CA TRP A 56 21.49 20.44 -15.34
C TRP A 56 22.99 20.61 -15.11
N LEU A 57 23.43 20.24 -13.92
CA LEU A 57 24.82 20.16 -13.50
C LEU A 57 25.17 18.67 -13.41
N HIS A 58 25.89 18.14 -14.39
CA HIS A 58 26.28 16.73 -14.38
C HIS A 58 27.58 16.57 -13.59
N ALA A 59 27.72 15.47 -12.84
CA ALA A 59 28.95 15.15 -12.13
C ALA A 59 30.18 15.25 -13.03
N ARG A 60 30.09 14.79 -14.29
CA ARG A 60 31.18 14.83 -15.28
C ARG A 60 31.64 16.24 -15.70
N ASP A 61 30.83 17.27 -15.44
CA ASP A 61 31.19 18.66 -15.75
C ASP A 61 32.15 19.26 -14.71
N TYR A 62 32.25 18.64 -13.53
CA TYR A 62 33.11 19.13 -12.45
C TYR A 62 34.57 18.70 -12.68
N PRO A 63 35.56 19.59 -12.50
CA PRO A 63 36.96 19.27 -12.73
C PRO A 63 37.60 18.46 -11.58
N LYS A 64 36.90 18.26 -10.46
CA LYS A 64 37.42 17.54 -9.28
C LYS A 64 36.39 16.56 -8.74
N HIS A 65 36.82 15.31 -8.58
CA HIS A 65 36.09 14.25 -7.88
C HIS A 65 36.96 13.71 -6.75
N LEU A 66 36.56 13.98 -5.51
CA LEU A 66 37.22 13.41 -4.34
C LEU A 66 36.43 12.19 -3.87
N VAL A 67 37.02 11.00 -4.00
CA VAL A 67 36.45 9.74 -3.54
C VAL A 67 37.06 9.39 -2.19
N THR A 68 36.21 9.12 -1.19
CA THR A 68 36.61 8.57 0.11
C THR A 68 35.83 7.29 0.37
N GLU A 69 36.54 6.26 0.79
CA GLU A 69 35.97 4.95 1.13
C GLU A 69 35.96 4.74 2.64
N SER A 70 34.87 4.18 3.14
CA SER A 70 34.67 3.91 4.56
C SER A 70 33.85 2.64 4.76
N VAL A 71 33.58 2.30 6.03
CA VAL A 71 32.59 1.29 6.40
C VAL A 71 31.53 1.99 7.24
N ALA A 72 30.29 1.86 6.84
CA ALA A 72 29.12 2.34 7.56
C ALA A 72 28.42 1.17 8.27
N ASN A 73 27.69 1.49 9.35
CA ASN A 73 26.79 0.56 10.00
C ASN A 73 25.53 1.31 10.39
N ASP A 74 24.43 1.04 9.69
CA ASP A 74 23.14 1.70 9.84
C ASP A 74 22.03 0.70 10.18
N ASP A 75 20.77 1.13 10.07
CA ASP A 75 19.59 0.29 10.35
C ASP A 75 19.45 -0.90 9.39
N LEU A 76 20.13 -0.90 8.24
CA LEU A 76 20.14 -1.99 7.27
C LEU A 76 21.34 -2.92 7.41
N GLY A 77 22.37 -2.49 8.15
CA GLY A 77 23.50 -3.30 8.57
C GLY A 77 24.85 -2.70 8.18
N MET A 78 25.88 -3.55 8.15
CA MET A 78 27.23 -3.13 7.75
C MET A 78 27.32 -2.98 6.23
N ALA A 79 27.81 -1.82 5.78
CA ALA A 79 28.01 -1.51 4.38
C ALA A 79 29.41 -0.98 4.09
N HIS A 80 29.93 -1.29 2.90
CA HIS A 80 30.99 -0.50 2.30
C HIS A 80 30.40 0.83 1.83
N GLU A 81 31.07 1.94 2.13
CA GLU A 81 30.62 3.27 1.78
C GLU A 81 31.60 3.97 0.84
N TRP A 82 31.08 4.63 -0.18
CA TRP A 82 31.79 5.59 -1.01
C TRP A 82 31.12 6.94 -0.90
N THR A 83 31.91 7.96 -0.55
CA THR A 83 31.49 9.36 -0.64
C THR A 83 32.28 10.02 -1.77
N VAL A 84 31.57 10.57 -2.75
CA VAL A 84 32.13 11.21 -3.95
C VAL A 84 31.73 12.67 -3.98
N ARG A 85 32.69 13.58 -3.78
CA ARG A 85 32.46 15.03 -3.85
C ARG A 85 32.87 15.57 -5.23
N HIS A 86 31.91 16.11 -5.96
CA HIS A 86 32.08 16.78 -7.25
C HIS A 86 32.15 18.30 -7.01
N SER A 87 33.29 18.92 -7.36
CA SER A 87 33.57 20.32 -6.99
C SER A 87 34.52 21.02 -7.96
N GLY A 88 34.80 22.31 -7.71
CA GLY A 88 35.83 23.08 -8.42
C GLY A 88 35.32 24.00 -9.53
N LEU A 89 34.00 24.13 -9.69
CA LEU A 89 33.37 25.14 -10.53
C LEU A 89 33.06 26.39 -9.68
N ASP A 90 33.33 27.58 -10.21
CA ASP A 90 33.10 28.85 -9.47
C ASP A 90 31.61 29.19 -9.44
N SER A 91 31.10 29.52 -8.25
CA SER A 91 29.70 29.93 -8.03
C SER A 91 28.63 28.91 -8.45
N VAL A 92 29.03 27.64 -8.62
CA VAL A 92 28.15 26.48 -8.88
C VAL A 92 28.13 25.64 -7.59
N PRO A 93 26.98 25.09 -7.16
CA PRO A 93 26.91 24.22 -5.99
C PRO A 93 27.81 22.98 -6.14
N GLU A 94 28.20 22.37 -5.02
CA GLU A 94 28.87 21.07 -5.03
C GLU A 94 27.83 19.95 -5.05
N LEU A 95 28.16 18.81 -5.66
CA LEU A 95 27.39 17.58 -5.55
C LEU A 95 28.14 16.59 -4.67
N LEU A 96 27.44 15.96 -3.75
CA LEU A 96 27.97 14.90 -2.89
C LEU A 96 27.14 13.64 -3.10
N CYS A 97 27.74 12.61 -3.70
CA CYS A 97 27.12 11.29 -3.86
C CYS A 97 27.59 10.38 -2.73
N ILE A 98 26.65 9.75 -2.03
CA ILE A 98 26.90 8.78 -0.96
C ILE A 98 26.32 7.45 -1.42
N LEU A 99 27.18 6.43 -1.54
CA LEU A 99 26.85 5.09 -2.01
C LEU A 99 27.16 4.06 -0.94
N HIS A 100 26.24 3.13 -0.71
CA HIS A 100 26.40 1.99 0.17
C HIS A 100 26.27 0.67 -0.59
N SER A 101 27.07 -0.33 -0.21
CA SER A 101 26.86 -1.74 -0.58
C SER A 101 26.90 -2.61 0.68
N TYR A 102 25.79 -3.25 1.01
CA TYR A 102 25.66 -4.04 2.23
C TYR A 102 26.39 -5.37 2.11
N MET A 103 27.19 -5.71 3.12
CA MET A 103 28.14 -6.83 3.01
C MET A 103 27.46 -8.22 2.97
N ASP A 104 26.26 -8.34 3.54
CA ASP A 104 25.55 -9.60 3.76
C ASP A 104 24.42 -9.87 2.76
N ARG A 105 24.10 -8.92 1.87
CA ARG A 105 22.94 -8.98 0.97
C ARG A 105 23.20 -8.24 -0.34
N PRO A 106 22.58 -8.65 -1.46
CA PRO A 106 22.84 -8.06 -2.77
C PRO A 106 22.04 -6.76 -2.99
N LEU A 107 22.18 -5.83 -2.05
CA LEU A 107 21.50 -4.52 -2.02
C LEU A 107 22.51 -3.41 -1.71
N GLY A 108 22.18 -2.20 -2.14
CA GLY A 108 22.90 -0.99 -1.82
C GLY A 108 21.98 0.22 -1.75
N GLU A 109 22.50 1.34 -1.27
CA GLU A 109 21.79 2.61 -1.22
C GLU A 109 22.56 3.71 -1.94
N ILE A 110 21.83 4.70 -2.45
CA ILE A 110 22.41 5.95 -2.94
C ILE A 110 21.61 7.16 -2.44
N GLN A 111 22.32 8.24 -2.10
CA GLN A 111 21.74 9.56 -1.89
C GLN A 111 22.67 10.62 -2.47
N VAL A 112 22.10 11.67 -3.05
CA VAL A 112 22.85 12.80 -3.60
C VAL A 112 22.45 14.08 -2.89
N GLN A 113 23.44 14.83 -2.43
CA GLN A 113 23.25 16.13 -1.79
C GLN A 113 23.75 17.25 -2.72
N VAL A 114 22.95 18.30 -2.86
CA VAL A 114 23.34 19.58 -3.47
C VAL A 114 23.75 20.54 -2.36
N PHE A 115 25.01 20.94 -2.31
CA PHE A 115 25.53 21.89 -1.32
C PHE A 115 25.75 23.27 -1.94
N ASN A 116 25.04 24.29 -1.46
CA ASN A 116 25.18 25.65 -1.97
C ASN A 116 26.38 26.37 -1.34
N GLY A 117 27.56 26.17 -1.93
CA GLY A 117 28.78 26.91 -1.58
C GLY A 117 28.83 28.35 -2.12
N SER A 118 27.82 28.79 -2.88
CA SER A 118 27.79 30.13 -3.49
C SER A 118 27.35 31.21 -2.48
N ARG A 119 27.39 32.48 -2.91
CA ARG A 119 26.92 33.62 -2.09
C ARG A 119 25.44 33.96 -2.28
N LYS A 120 24.74 33.26 -3.17
CA LYS A 120 23.33 33.53 -3.50
C LYS A 120 22.47 32.31 -3.19
N THR A 121 21.19 32.54 -2.91
CA THR A 121 20.21 31.46 -2.91
C THR A 121 20.13 30.87 -4.32
N ILE A 122 20.11 29.54 -4.40
CA ILE A 122 19.87 28.78 -5.62
C ILE A 122 18.51 28.08 -5.52
N HIS A 123 17.92 27.71 -6.65
CA HIS A 123 16.70 26.92 -6.72
C HIS A 123 17.03 25.54 -7.29
N VAL A 124 16.69 24.48 -6.57
CA VAL A 124 16.88 23.10 -7.02
C VAL A 124 15.53 22.56 -7.48
N GLU A 125 15.44 22.19 -8.76
CA GLU A 125 14.22 21.64 -9.35
C GLU A 125 14.20 20.11 -9.33
N ALA A 126 15.37 19.48 -9.46
CA ALA A 126 15.52 18.03 -9.40
C ALA A 126 16.93 17.63 -8.96
N ILE A 127 17.06 16.47 -8.31
CA ILE A 127 18.34 15.82 -8.03
C ILE A 127 18.27 14.43 -8.65
N ARG A 128 19.31 14.03 -9.39
CA ARG A 128 19.38 12.77 -10.15
C ARG A 128 20.46 11.86 -9.58
N PRO A 129 20.10 10.95 -8.65
CA PRO A 129 21.03 9.95 -8.15
C PRO A 129 21.52 8.94 -9.18
N MET A 130 20.75 8.67 -10.24
CA MET A 130 21.16 7.71 -11.28
C MET A 130 20.95 8.29 -12.67
N GLU A 131 22.03 8.43 -13.43
CA GLU A 131 22.01 8.79 -14.86
C GLU A 131 22.89 7.82 -15.65
N ALA A 132 22.28 6.90 -16.39
CA ALA A 132 22.98 6.00 -17.30
C ALA A 132 22.57 6.32 -18.74
N THR A 133 23.47 6.99 -19.47
CA THR A 133 23.23 7.50 -20.84
C THR A 133 24.36 7.17 -21.82
N GLN A 134 25.44 6.55 -21.35
CA GLN A 134 26.64 6.26 -22.15
C GLN A 134 27.05 4.80 -22.03
N GLY A 135 27.58 4.26 -23.13
CA GLY A 135 28.05 2.87 -23.19
C GLY A 135 26.89 1.87 -23.14
N ARG A 136 27.12 0.73 -22.50
CA ARG A 136 26.08 -0.27 -22.27
C ARG A 136 25.31 0.11 -21.01
N ILE A 137 24.06 0.55 -21.19
CA ILE A 137 23.23 1.12 -20.11
C ILE A 137 22.89 0.08 -19.05
N MET A 138 22.42 -1.09 -19.46
CA MET A 138 22.12 -2.19 -18.55
C MET A 138 22.53 -3.55 -19.13
N ASP A 139 23.05 -4.43 -18.28
CA ASP A 139 23.39 -5.82 -18.62
C ASP A 139 22.79 -6.79 -17.60
N LEU A 140 21.63 -7.35 -17.96
CA LEU A 140 20.99 -8.40 -17.17
C LEU A 140 21.49 -9.80 -17.54
N GLY A 141 22.56 -9.95 -18.32
CA GLY A 141 23.17 -11.25 -18.64
C GLY A 141 22.38 -12.11 -19.64
N GLY A 142 21.32 -11.57 -20.26
CA GLY A 142 20.53 -12.20 -21.30
C GLY A 142 20.26 -11.25 -22.47
N ALA A 143 19.50 -11.70 -23.47
CA ALA A 143 19.12 -10.86 -24.60
C ALA A 143 18.07 -9.81 -24.19
N VAL A 144 18.24 -8.55 -24.61
CA VAL A 144 17.32 -7.43 -24.30
C VAL A 144 15.84 -7.69 -24.69
N PRO A 145 15.51 -8.39 -25.79
CA PRO A 145 14.10 -8.78 -26.07
C PRO A 145 13.46 -9.66 -24.97
N SER A 146 14.28 -10.29 -24.11
CA SER A 146 13.80 -11.07 -22.96
C SER A 146 13.66 -10.24 -21.69
N ASP A 147 13.98 -8.94 -21.73
CA ASP A 147 13.75 -8.05 -20.60
C ASP A 147 12.26 -7.73 -20.48
N ARG A 148 11.81 -7.66 -19.23
CA ARG A 148 10.48 -7.22 -18.80
C ARG A 148 10.67 -6.15 -17.74
N VAL A 149 9.87 -5.09 -17.81
CA VAL A 149 9.88 -3.99 -16.86
C VAL A 149 8.55 -3.90 -16.13
N LEU A 150 8.64 -3.83 -14.80
CA LEU A 150 7.55 -3.44 -13.91
C LEU A 150 7.87 -2.03 -13.41
N SER A 151 7.02 -1.08 -13.78
CA SER A 151 7.16 0.32 -13.38
C SER A 151 5.98 0.66 -12.49
N ASP A 152 6.24 1.01 -11.22
CA ASP A 152 5.14 1.40 -10.34
C ASP A 152 4.56 2.74 -10.80
N SER A 153 3.25 2.91 -10.67
CA SER A 153 2.54 4.11 -11.15
C SER A 153 2.49 5.20 -10.07
N PHE A 154 2.13 6.44 -10.46
CA PHE A 154 2.08 7.58 -9.53
C PHE A 154 1.08 7.35 -8.41
N SER A 155 -0.07 6.77 -8.75
CA SER A 155 -1.06 6.22 -7.83
C SER A 155 -1.59 4.92 -8.43
N GLU A 156 -2.50 4.27 -7.74
CA GLU A 156 -3.27 3.13 -8.21
C GLU A 156 -3.91 3.34 -9.59
N ASP A 157 -4.35 4.56 -9.89
CA ASP A 157 -5.09 4.90 -11.11
C ASP A 157 -4.31 5.73 -12.14
N ARG A 158 -3.09 6.18 -11.83
CA ARG A 158 -2.37 7.20 -12.61
C ARG A 158 -0.95 6.76 -13.02
N PRO A 159 -0.77 6.17 -14.22
CA PRO A 159 -1.78 5.45 -14.99
C PRO A 159 -2.08 4.09 -14.34
N ALA A 160 -3.03 3.35 -14.93
CA ALA A 160 -3.22 1.93 -14.63
C ALA A 160 -1.91 1.14 -14.66
N MET A 161 -1.70 0.28 -13.67
CA MET A 161 -0.52 -0.58 -13.55
C MET A 161 -0.40 -1.51 -14.77
N LYS A 162 0.79 -1.52 -15.39
CA LYS A 162 1.12 -2.41 -16.51
C LYS A 162 2.54 -2.92 -16.39
N ILE A 163 2.71 -4.17 -16.83
CA ILE A 163 4.01 -4.84 -16.94
C ILE A 163 4.30 -4.99 -18.43
N HIS A 164 5.49 -4.57 -18.86
CA HIS A 164 5.82 -4.45 -20.27
C HIS A 164 7.00 -5.35 -20.64
N ASP A 165 6.85 -6.08 -21.74
CA ASP A 165 8.01 -6.64 -22.44
C ASP A 165 8.66 -5.53 -23.26
N LEU A 166 10.00 -5.52 -23.31
CA LEU A 166 10.72 -4.50 -24.10
C LEU A 166 10.46 -4.61 -25.61
N THR A 167 9.78 -5.67 -26.06
CA THR A 167 9.32 -5.87 -27.43
C THR A 167 7.95 -5.24 -27.70
N ASP A 168 7.22 -4.76 -26.69
CA ASP A 168 5.84 -4.29 -26.83
C ASP A 168 5.76 -2.93 -27.54
N ALA A 169 6.72 -2.03 -27.31
CA ALA A 169 6.77 -0.71 -27.95
C ALA A 169 8.14 -0.03 -27.80
N GLU A 170 8.46 0.91 -28.69
CA GLU A 170 9.50 1.91 -28.48
C GLU A 170 8.96 3.04 -27.59
N GLY A 171 9.77 3.61 -26.70
CA GLY A 171 9.34 4.74 -25.86
C GLY A 171 10.04 4.84 -24.51
N MET A 172 9.32 5.42 -23.54
CA MET A 172 9.81 5.61 -22.18
C MET A 172 8.86 4.93 -21.19
N TYR A 173 9.40 4.04 -20.36
CA TYR A 173 8.68 3.41 -19.26
C TYR A 173 9.00 4.16 -17.96
N ARG A 174 7.98 4.80 -17.38
CA ARG A 174 8.09 5.62 -16.17
C ARG A 174 7.68 4.84 -14.93
N GLY A 175 8.59 4.69 -13.98
CA GLY A 175 8.30 4.20 -12.64
C GLY A 175 8.23 5.35 -11.64
N VAL A 176 7.32 5.29 -10.68
CA VAL A 176 7.21 6.26 -9.59
C VAL A 176 7.37 5.53 -8.27
N GLY A 177 8.32 5.97 -7.45
CA GLY A 177 8.69 5.28 -6.22
C GLY A 177 9.51 4.02 -6.44
N SER A 178 9.16 3.13 -7.38
CA SER A 178 9.95 1.93 -7.69
C SER A 178 9.90 1.48 -9.15
N GLN A 179 10.95 0.79 -9.59
CA GLN A 179 11.02 0.14 -10.91
C GLN A 179 11.89 -1.12 -10.85
N LEU A 180 11.41 -2.19 -11.47
CA LEU A 180 12.08 -3.49 -11.56
C LEU A 180 12.26 -3.87 -13.02
N LEU A 181 13.49 -4.17 -13.41
CA LEU A 181 13.81 -4.79 -14.69
C LEU A 181 14.23 -6.24 -14.45
N TYR A 182 13.75 -7.16 -15.27
CA TYR A 182 14.02 -8.59 -15.14
C TYR A 182 14.20 -9.23 -16.51
N ASN A 183 15.28 -9.98 -16.69
CA ASN A 183 15.52 -10.74 -17.91
C ASN A 183 14.97 -12.17 -17.75
N ARG A 184 13.97 -12.53 -18.56
CA ARG A 184 13.29 -13.84 -18.51
C ARG A 184 14.19 -15.03 -18.90
N GLN A 185 15.31 -14.78 -19.59
CA GLN A 185 16.26 -15.82 -20.02
C GLN A 185 17.34 -16.07 -18.98
N SER A 186 17.98 -15.01 -18.49
CA SER A 186 19.06 -15.12 -17.51
C SER A 186 18.54 -15.23 -16.08
N HIS A 187 17.28 -14.88 -15.84
CA HIS A 187 16.64 -14.71 -14.53
C HIS A 187 17.24 -13.59 -13.67
N LEU A 188 18.10 -12.72 -14.21
CA LEU A 188 18.69 -11.62 -13.44
C LEU A 188 17.77 -10.40 -13.45
N SER A 189 17.63 -9.74 -12.31
CA SER A 189 16.90 -8.49 -12.15
C SER A 189 17.77 -7.36 -11.60
N PHE A 190 17.40 -6.13 -11.98
CA PHE A 190 17.84 -4.89 -11.37
C PHE A 190 16.61 -4.16 -10.80
N PHE A 191 16.66 -3.83 -9.51
CA PHE A 191 15.60 -3.11 -8.81
C PHE A 191 16.11 -1.76 -8.32
N VAL A 192 15.28 -0.72 -8.42
CA VAL A 192 15.46 0.55 -7.72
C VAL A 192 14.15 0.94 -7.03
N GLY A 193 14.25 1.44 -5.80
CA GLY A 193 13.08 1.87 -5.01
C GLY A 193 13.44 3.00 -4.05
N ALA A 194 12.56 3.99 -3.93
CA ALA A 194 12.71 5.08 -2.98
C ALA A 194 12.47 4.58 -1.55
N LEU A 195 13.40 4.83 -0.64
CA LEU A 195 13.22 4.53 0.78
C LEU A 195 12.47 5.64 1.51
N THR A 196 12.40 6.83 0.91
CA THR A 196 11.72 8.00 1.47
C THR A 196 10.93 8.74 0.38
N SER A 197 9.84 9.40 0.78
CA SER A 197 9.07 10.32 -0.08
C SER A 197 8.50 11.46 0.78
N ASN A 198 9.38 12.06 1.57
CA ASN A 198 9.00 13.11 2.51
C ASN A 198 8.90 14.47 1.83
N ARG A 199 9.74 14.72 0.81
CA ARG A 199 9.84 16.01 0.15
C ARG A 199 9.65 15.91 -1.36
N PHE A 200 10.25 14.91 -1.99
CA PHE A 200 10.21 14.73 -3.42
C PHE A 200 9.46 13.46 -3.82
N LEU A 201 8.98 13.49 -5.04
CA LEU A 201 8.59 12.30 -5.78
C LEU A 201 9.85 11.70 -6.41
N THR A 202 10.04 10.39 -6.30
CA THR A 202 11.07 9.69 -7.07
C THR A 202 10.48 9.19 -8.38
N VAL A 203 11.05 9.62 -9.50
CA VAL A 203 10.61 9.26 -10.85
C VAL A 203 11.76 8.59 -11.61
N SER A 204 11.56 7.34 -12.01
CA SER A 204 12.49 6.56 -12.84
C SER A 204 12.02 6.56 -14.28
N ARG A 205 12.93 6.72 -15.25
CA ARG A 205 12.63 6.74 -16.68
C ARG A 205 13.56 5.79 -17.42
N LEU A 206 13.00 4.74 -17.98
CA LEU A 206 13.69 3.78 -18.84
C LEU A 206 13.36 4.10 -20.30
N HIS A 207 14.35 4.59 -21.04
CA HIS A 207 14.21 4.90 -22.46
C HIS A 207 14.61 3.70 -23.31
N VAL A 208 13.69 3.23 -24.15
CA VAL A 208 13.85 2.07 -25.03
C VAL A 208 13.63 2.51 -26.47
N GLY A 209 14.53 2.10 -27.35
CA GLY A 209 14.39 2.28 -28.80
C GLY A 209 15.00 1.10 -29.56
N GLY A 210 15.32 1.30 -30.84
CA GLY A 210 15.63 0.18 -31.73
C GLY A 210 14.34 -0.51 -32.20
N SER A 211 14.42 -1.52 -33.07
CA SER A 211 13.21 -2.14 -33.62
C SER A 211 12.53 -3.09 -32.61
N LEU A 212 11.24 -3.37 -32.77
CA LEU A 212 10.49 -4.32 -31.91
C LEU A 212 11.16 -5.70 -31.77
N ASN A 213 11.91 -6.15 -32.78
CA ASN A 213 12.63 -7.43 -32.76
C ASN A 213 14.05 -7.33 -32.19
N ALA A 214 14.55 -6.12 -31.98
CA ALA A 214 15.88 -5.84 -31.43
C ALA A 214 15.86 -4.55 -30.57
N PRO A 215 15.04 -4.50 -29.51
CA PRO A 215 14.99 -3.36 -28.60
C PRO A 215 16.36 -3.14 -27.93
N GLN A 216 16.64 -1.89 -27.61
CA GLN A 216 17.82 -1.45 -26.91
C GLN A 216 17.43 -0.45 -25.82
N ILE A 217 17.99 -0.62 -24.64
CA ILE A 217 17.92 0.38 -23.57
C ILE A 217 18.87 1.52 -23.94
N GLN A 218 18.32 2.70 -24.17
CA GLN A 218 19.05 3.89 -24.59
C GLN A 218 19.49 4.76 -23.41
N ALA A 219 18.67 4.83 -22.37
CA ALA A 219 18.98 5.55 -21.15
C ALA A 219 18.17 5.03 -19.97
N PHE A 220 18.70 5.23 -18.76
CA PHE A 220 18.00 4.99 -17.51
C PHE A 220 18.31 6.15 -16.54
N GLU A 221 17.27 6.82 -16.06
CA GLU A 221 17.38 7.99 -15.18
C GLU A 221 16.50 7.81 -13.96
N VAL A 222 16.96 8.24 -12.78
CA VAL A 222 16.14 8.29 -11.55
C VAL A 222 16.31 9.65 -10.90
N ASP A 223 15.21 10.39 -10.77
CA ASP A 223 15.16 11.75 -10.25
C ASP A 223 14.36 11.81 -8.94
N SER A 224 14.86 12.54 -7.94
CA SER A 224 14.04 13.19 -6.92
C SER A 224 13.58 14.55 -7.45
N THR A 225 12.29 14.71 -7.67
CA THR A 225 11.68 15.88 -8.34
C THR A 225 10.30 16.21 -7.76
N GLY A 226 9.66 17.26 -8.27
CA GLY A 226 8.27 17.59 -7.97
C GLY A 226 7.28 16.67 -8.67
N THR A 227 6.00 16.91 -8.43
CA THR A 227 4.89 16.11 -8.99
C THR A 227 4.40 16.60 -10.36
N THR A 228 4.87 17.77 -10.81
CA THR A 228 4.35 18.50 -11.97
C THR A 228 4.31 17.67 -13.26
N GLU A 229 5.32 16.84 -13.50
CA GLU A 229 5.33 15.94 -14.66
C GLU A 229 4.09 15.03 -14.67
N LEU A 230 3.73 14.48 -13.52
CA LEU A 230 2.63 13.53 -13.38
C LEU A 230 1.29 14.26 -13.41
N THR A 231 1.17 15.41 -12.74
CA THR A 231 -0.09 16.17 -12.69
C THR A 231 -0.43 16.78 -14.05
N LYS A 232 0.56 17.16 -14.88
CA LYS A 232 0.33 17.63 -16.27
C LYS A 232 -0.33 16.59 -17.17
N GLU A 233 -0.17 15.31 -16.87
CA GLU A 233 -0.83 14.24 -17.61
C GLU A 233 -2.22 13.89 -17.04
N ASN A 234 -2.54 14.44 -15.86
CA ASN A 234 -3.71 14.11 -15.05
C ASN A 234 -4.48 15.38 -14.66
N SER A 235 -4.46 15.77 -13.37
CA SER A 235 -5.27 16.87 -12.82
C SER A 235 -5.02 18.25 -13.45
N LEU A 236 -3.81 18.51 -13.96
CA LEU A 236 -3.43 19.75 -14.64
C LEU A 236 -3.45 19.65 -16.17
N LYS A 237 -3.88 18.52 -16.74
CA LYS A 237 -3.86 18.28 -18.20
C LYS A 237 -4.59 19.35 -19.01
N GLN A 238 -5.64 19.92 -18.44
CA GLN A 238 -6.45 20.97 -19.07
C GLN A 238 -6.22 22.35 -18.44
N SER A 239 -5.29 22.46 -17.49
CA SER A 239 -5.00 23.72 -16.79
C SER A 239 -4.10 24.61 -17.64
N PRO A 240 -4.24 25.94 -17.54
CA PRO A 240 -3.41 26.87 -18.30
C PRO A 240 -1.95 26.85 -17.82
N PRO A 241 -0.97 27.32 -18.62
CA PRO A 241 0.45 27.25 -18.26
C PRO A 241 0.82 27.89 -16.93
N GLU A 242 0.13 28.97 -16.53
CA GLU A 242 0.32 29.64 -15.24
C GLU A 242 -0.02 28.76 -14.03
N ASP A 243 -0.88 27.76 -14.18
CA ASP A 243 -1.26 26.80 -13.14
C ASP A 243 -0.33 25.57 -13.09
N GLN A 244 0.54 25.41 -14.10
CA GLN A 244 1.46 24.27 -14.22
C GLN A 244 2.84 24.61 -13.65
N ILE A 245 2.89 24.92 -12.35
CA ILE A 245 4.11 25.33 -11.65
C ILE A 245 5.08 24.15 -11.57
N GLU A 246 6.34 24.39 -11.95
CA GLU A 246 7.44 23.45 -11.73
C GLU A 246 8.03 23.65 -10.34
N LEU A 247 8.49 22.56 -9.72
CA LEU A 247 9.16 22.63 -8.44
C LEU A 247 10.46 23.46 -8.53
N GLY A 248 10.68 24.31 -7.53
CA GLY A 248 11.92 25.07 -7.35
C GLY A 248 12.22 25.29 -5.87
N THR A 249 12.90 24.35 -5.23
CA THR A 249 13.23 24.45 -3.80
C THR A 249 14.38 25.43 -3.59
N SER A 250 14.15 26.46 -2.76
CA SER A 250 15.19 27.42 -2.40
C SER A 250 16.21 26.83 -1.43
N VAL A 251 17.50 26.96 -1.77
CA VAL A 251 18.64 26.54 -0.92
C VAL A 251 19.53 27.75 -0.65
N ALA A 252 19.57 28.19 0.61
CA ALA A 252 20.34 29.36 1.03
C ALA A 252 21.87 29.12 0.95
N PRO A 253 22.70 30.18 0.90
CA PRO A 253 24.16 30.06 1.02
C PRO A 253 24.58 29.25 2.25
N GLY A 254 25.43 28.24 2.05
CA GLY A 254 25.91 27.34 3.09
C GLY A 254 24.93 26.24 3.52
N ALA A 255 23.73 26.18 2.93
CA ALA A 255 22.77 25.10 3.15
C ALA A 255 22.93 23.97 2.12
N SER A 256 22.30 22.84 2.40
CA SER A 256 22.23 21.70 1.50
C SER A 256 20.80 21.21 1.30
N LEU A 257 20.60 20.44 0.24
CA LEU A 257 19.36 19.75 -0.06
C LEU A 257 19.68 18.34 -0.56
N ASP A 258 19.09 17.35 0.09
CA ASP A 258 19.31 15.95 -0.23
C ASP A 258 18.22 15.43 -1.18
N SER A 259 18.57 14.51 -2.06
CA SER A 259 17.61 13.67 -2.76
C SER A 259 16.88 12.76 -1.76
N GLU A 260 15.78 12.15 -2.20
CA GLU A 260 15.28 10.97 -1.50
C GLU A 260 16.37 9.88 -1.52
N LYS A 261 16.39 9.06 -0.47
CA LYS A 261 17.31 7.92 -0.39
C LYS A 261 16.77 6.79 -1.25
N LEU A 262 17.60 6.19 -2.09
CA LEU A 262 17.19 5.11 -2.99
C LEU A 262 17.88 3.80 -2.62
N LEU A 263 17.11 2.72 -2.54
CA LEU A 263 17.61 1.35 -2.53
C LEU A 263 17.83 0.89 -3.98
N PHE A 264 18.90 0.17 -4.23
CA PHE A 264 19.07 -0.61 -5.45
C PHE A 264 19.50 -2.04 -5.15
N GLY A 265 19.17 -2.97 -6.05
CA GLY A 265 19.43 -4.39 -5.86
C GLY A 265 19.65 -5.15 -7.16
N VAL A 266 20.47 -6.20 -7.10
CA VAL A 266 20.64 -7.16 -8.20
C VAL A 266 20.41 -8.57 -7.67
N SER A 267 19.47 -9.32 -8.25
CA SER A 267 19.09 -10.65 -7.76
C SER A 267 18.71 -11.58 -8.90
N ARG A 268 18.65 -12.88 -8.60
CA ARG A 268 17.98 -13.87 -9.45
C ARG A 268 16.57 -14.24 -8.96
N ASP A 269 16.23 -13.72 -7.79
CA ASP A 269 14.93 -13.83 -7.16
C ASP A 269 14.39 -12.41 -6.98
N TYR A 270 13.57 -11.98 -7.93
CA TYR A 270 12.97 -10.64 -7.91
C TYR A 270 11.88 -10.51 -6.84
N HIS A 271 11.23 -11.62 -6.46
CA HIS A 271 10.25 -11.57 -5.37
C HIS A 271 10.94 -11.26 -4.04
N ALA A 272 12.08 -11.91 -3.76
CA ALA A 272 12.87 -11.61 -2.57
C ALA A 272 13.35 -10.14 -2.54
N GLN A 273 13.64 -9.53 -3.70
CA GLN A 273 13.95 -8.09 -3.77
C GLN A 273 12.77 -7.22 -3.36
N LEU A 274 11.59 -7.48 -3.94
CA LEU A 274 10.36 -6.75 -3.64
C LEU A 274 9.93 -6.92 -2.17
N GLU A 275 9.95 -8.16 -1.65
CA GLU A 275 9.63 -8.49 -0.26
C GLU A 275 10.61 -7.84 0.74
N THR A 276 11.90 -7.80 0.38
CA THR A 276 12.91 -7.11 1.19
C THR A 276 12.65 -5.61 1.20
N TYR A 277 12.44 -4.99 0.03
CA TYR A 277 12.11 -3.57 -0.06
C TYR A 277 10.86 -3.22 0.78
N GLY A 278 9.77 -3.98 0.66
CA GLY A 278 8.59 -3.82 1.50
C GLY A 278 8.91 -3.86 2.99
N SER A 279 9.68 -4.88 3.43
CA SER A 279 10.07 -5.03 4.83
C SER A 279 10.90 -3.85 5.35
N LEU A 280 11.77 -3.28 4.52
CA LEU A 280 12.55 -2.09 4.87
C LEU A 280 11.66 -0.86 5.03
N ILE A 281 10.71 -0.65 4.12
CA ILE A 281 9.75 0.47 4.22
C ILE A 281 8.95 0.39 5.52
N ARG A 282 8.47 -0.81 5.88
CA ARG A 282 7.76 -1.03 7.15
C ARG A 282 8.57 -0.55 8.36
N VAL A 283 9.85 -0.92 8.39
CA VAL A 283 10.76 -0.60 9.49
C VAL A 283 11.06 0.89 9.53
N LEU A 284 11.46 1.47 8.39
CA LEU A 284 11.90 2.86 8.28
C LEU A 284 10.78 3.86 8.59
N HIS A 285 9.55 3.52 8.21
CA HIS A 285 8.39 4.41 8.38
C HIS A 285 7.48 4.02 9.54
N HIS A 286 7.84 2.98 10.31
CA HIS A 286 7.04 2.45 11.40
C HIS A 286 5.59 2.17 10.98
N ALA A 287 5.39 1.56 9.80
CA ALA A 287 4.08 1.36 9.21
C ALA A 287 3.14 0.56 10.16
N GLY A 288 1.94 1.09 10.41
CA GLY A 288 0.91 0.50 11.26
C GLY A 288 0.21 -0.66 10.55
N THR A 289 0.75 -1.87 10.65
CA THR A 289 0.31 -3.00 9.82
C THR A 289 -0.18 -4.22 10.61
N SER A 290 -0.49 -4.05 11.89
CA SER A 290 -0.88 -5.14 12.80
C SER A 290 -2.39 -5.38 12.90
N SER A 291 -3.23 -4.52 12.30
CA SER A 291 -4.69 -4.66 12.34
C SER A 291 -5.15 -5.95 11.64
N SER A 292 -6.27 -6.50 12.10
CA SER A 292 -6.99 -7.52 11.32
C SER A 292 -7.51 -6.89 10.04
N PRO A 293 -7.51 -7.60 8.90
CA PRO A 293 -7.99 -7.02 7.66
C PRO A 293 -9.47 -6.60 7.79
N PRO A 294 -9.81 -5.34 7.45
CA PRO A 294 -11.21 -4.91 7.42
C PRO A 294 -12.04 -5.76 6.47
N MET A 295 -13.19 -6.22 6.95
CA MET A 295 -14.17 -6.96 6.15
C MET A 295 -15.52 -6.27 6.30
N GLY A 296 -16.22 -6.01 5.20
CA GLY A 296 -17.41 -5.20 5.27
C GLY A 296 -18.15 -5.01 3.96
N TRP A 297 -18.86 -3.90 3.87
CA TRP A 297 -19.64 -3.47 2.72
C TRP A 297 -19.31 -2.03 2.37
N TRP A 298 -19.21 -1.76 1.07
CA TRP A 298 -18.89 -0.47 0.49
C TRP A 298 -19.96 -0.05 -0.52
N SER A 299 -20.42 1.19 -0.44
CA SER A 299 -21.61 1.61 -1.19
C SER A 299 -21.39 2.04 -2.63
N TRP A 300 -20.15 2.35 -3.04
CA TRP A 300 -19.88 3.06 -4.30
C TRP A 300 -20.35 2.29 -5.53
N THR A 301 -19.88 1.07 -5.73
CA THR A 301 -20.25 0.29 -6.92
C THR A 301 -21.72 -0.15 -6.89
N ALA A 302 -22.31 -0.27 -5.70
CA ALA A 302 -23.72 -0.61 -5.51
C ALA A 302 -24.67 0.54 -5.84
N TYR A 303 -24.32 1.79 -5.49
CA TYR A 303 -25.27 2.92 -5.57
C TYR A 303 -24.69 4.22 -6.14
N TYR A 304 -23.37 4.37 -6.25
CA TYR A 304 -22.66 5.60 -6.60
C TYR A 304 -23.24 6.78 -5.80
N PHE A 305 -23.50 7.91 -6.46
CA PHE A 305 -24.15 9.08 -5.88
C PHE A 305 -25.62 8.86 -5.42
N GLY A 306 -26.21 7.70 -5.68
CA GLY A 306 -27.63 7.41 -5.43
C GLY A 306 -27.95 6.90 -4.03
N LEU A 307 -26.95 6.64 -3.17
CA LEU A 307 -27.20 6.15 -1.83
C LEU A 307 -27.96 7.21 -1.00
N ASN A 308 -29.05 6.78 -0.35
CA ASN A 308 -29.82 7.61 0.59
C ASN A 308 -29.97 6.93 1.94
N GLN A 309 -30.46 7.67 2.94
CA GLN A 309 -30.61 7.21 4.32
C GLN A 309 -31.38 5.89 4.47
N GLY A 310 -32.46 5.69 3.70
CA GLY A 310 -33.28 4.47 3.77
C GLY A 310 -32.58 3.24 3.18
N THR A 311 -31.94 3.43 2.02
CA THR A 311 -31.14 2.39 1.37
C THR A 311 -29.93 2.00 2.23
N ALA A 312 -29.25 2.97 2.84
CA ALA A 312 -28.14 2.71 3.76
C ALA A 312 -28.58 1.86 4.96
N LEU A 313 -29.67 2.24 5.65
CA LEU A 313 -30.19 1.45 6.78
C LEU A 313 -30.58 0.03 6.37
N THR A 314 -31.19 -0.13 5.19
CA THR A 314 -31.60 -1.45 4.71
C THR A 314 -30.39 -2.38 4.53
N ASN A 315 -29.31 -1.88 3.93
CA ASN A 315 -28.08 -2.65 3.76
C ASN A 315 -27.38 -2.91 5.11
N ALA A 316 -27.35 -1.93 6.02
CA ALA A 316 -26.76 -2.11 7.35
C ALA A 316 -27.48 -3.20 8.17
N HIS A 317 -28.81 -3.15 8.21
CA HIS A 317 -29.63 -4.17 8.87
C HIS A 317 -29.36 -5.56 8.31
N TRP A 318 -29.28 -5.67 6.98
CA TRP A 318 -29.01 -6.94 6.32
C TRP A 318 -27.60 -7.45 6.66
N LEU A 319 -26.58 -6.60 6.54
CA LEU A 319 -25.19 -6.94 6.88
C LEU A 319 -25.07 -7.47 8.32
N ALA A 320 -25.66 -6.75 9.27
CA ALA A 320 -25.63 -7.08 10.69
C ALA A 320 -26.30 -8.43 11.00
N GLN A 321 -27.38 -8.77 10.29
CA GLN A 321 -28.16 -10.00 10.50
C GLN A 321 -27.52 -11.23 9.83
N HIS A 322 -26.84 -11.05 8.69
CA HIS A 322 -26.45 -12.18 7.85
C HIS A 322 -24.94 -12.45 7.80
N LEU A 323 -24.09 -11.42 7.88
CA LEU A 323 -22.65 -11.57 7.62
C LEU A 323 -21.75 -11.14 8.78
N LYS A 324 -22.27 -10.36 9.73
CA LYS A 324 -21.47 -9.90 10.89
C LYS A 324 -20.82 -11.05 11.66
N SER A 325 -21.51 -12.17 11.87
CA SER A 325 -20.95 -13.34 12.56
C SER A 325 -19.79 -14.00 11.82
N LEU A 326 -19.65 -13.75 10.52
CA LEU A 326 -18.55 -14.23 9.69
C LEU A 326 -17.36 -13.27 9.70
N GLY A 327 -17.52 -12.05 10.22
CA GLY A 327 -16.47 -11.05 10.36
C GLY A 327 -16.73 -9.76 9.58
N TYR A 328 -17.74 -9.72 8.70
CA TYR A 328 -18.11 -8.52 7.94
C TYR A 328 -18.75 -7.47 8.85
N GLN A 329 -17.95 -6.55 9.35
CA GLN A 329 -18.32 -5.61 10.41
C GLN A 329 -18.27 -4.15 9.96
N PHE A 330 -17.53 -3.82 8.90
CA PHE A 330 -17.44 -2.46 8.38
C PHE A 330 -18.64 -2.15 7.48
N PHE A 331 -19.23 -0.98 7.67
CA PHE A 331 -20.32 -0.46 6.85
C PHE A 331 -19.91 0.92 6.34
N HIS A 332 -19.48 0.98 5.08
CA HIS A 332 -18.77 2.12 4.52
C HIS A 332 -19.64 2.87 3.51
N ILE A 333 -19.98 4.12 3.87
CA ILE A 333 -20.70 5.06 2.99
C ILE A 333 -19.68 5.86 2.18
N ASP A 334 -19.72 5.68 0.87
CA ASP A 334 -18.83 6.33 -0.09
C ASP A 334 -19.36 7.71 -0.58
N GLU A 335 -18.73 8.28 -1.61
CA GLU A 335 -19.03 9.59 -2.15
C GLU A 335 -20.51 9.76 -2.51
N GLY A 336 -21.08 10.91 -2.09
CA GLY A 336 -22.41 11.36 -2.46
C GLY A 336 -23.24 11.80 -1.24
N TYR A 337 -22.83 11.41 -0.04
CA TYR A 337 -23.48 11.88 1.19
C TYR A 337 -23.20 13.36 1.46
N GLN A 338 -22.05 13.88 1.06
CA GLN A 338 -21.62 15.25 1.32
C GLN A 338 -22.33 16.26 0.42
N TYR A 339 -22.52 17.48 0.91
CA TYR A 339 -23.07 18.58 0.12
C TYR A 339 -22.16 18.96 -1.06
N ALA A 340 -20.85 19.04 -0.84
CA ALA A 340 -19.88 19.43 -1.85
C ALA A 340 -18.49 18.82 -1.55
N ARG A 341 -17.62 18.69 -2.57
CA ARG A 341 -16.20 18.34 -2.33
C ARG A 341 -15.57 19.42 -1.45
N GLY A 342 -14.92 18.98 -0.38
CA GLY A 342 -14.39 19.86 0.65
C GLY A 342 -15.36 20.17 1.79
N GLU A 343 -16.60 19.65 1.83
CA GLU A 343 -17.60 19.83 2.90
C GLU A 343 -18.11 18.51 3.50
N TYR A 344 -17.19 17.70 4.02
CA TYR A 344 -17.50 16.35 4.51
C TYR A 344 -18.28 16.28 5.83
N ALA A 345 -18.35 17.38 6.59
CA ALA A 345 -19.19 17.48 7.79
C ALA A 345 -20.62 17.96 7.50
N THR A 346 -20.95 18.26 6.24
CA THR A 346 -22.25 18.77 5.81
C THR A 346 -22.90 17.75 4.88
N PRO A 347 -23.86 16.93 5.34
CA PRO A 347 -24.53 15.99 4.45
C PRO A 347 -25.54 16.68 3.53
N ASP A 348 -25.77 16.10 2.36
CA ASP A 348 -26.90 16.45 1.49
C ASP A 348 -28.21 16.09 2.17
N SER A 349 -29.02 17.10 2.48
CA SER A 349 -30.30 16.93 3.19
C SER A 349 -31.41 16.29 2.34
N THR A 350 -31.23 16.16 1.03
CA THR A 350 -32.17 15.46 0.15
C THR A 350 -32.00 13.95 0.28
N LEU A 351 -30.76 13.47 0.30
CA LEU A 351 -30.42 12.06 0.46
C LEU A 351 -30.43 11.63 1.94
N PHE A 352 -30.02 12.51 2.84
CA PHE A 352 -29.88 12.26 4.28
C PHE A 352 -30.63 13.33 5.10
N PRO A 353 -31.98 13.34 5.06
CA PRO A 353 -32.79 14.40 5.69
C PRO A 353 -32.66 14.50 7.21
N ASN A 354 -32.21 13.43 7.88
CA ASN A 354 -31.95 13.45 9.33
C ASN A 354 -30.45 13.62 9.67
N GLY A 355 -29.61 13.85 8.66
CA GLY A 355 -28.15 13.89 8.79
C GLY A 355 -27.52 12.52 9.10
N MET A 356 -26.19 12.50 9.18
CA MET A 356 -25.42 11.25 9.36
C MET A 356 -25.40 10.76 10.80
N ALA A 357 -25.35 11.66 11.79
CA ALA A 357 -25.20 11.28 13.21
C ALA A 357 -26.29 10.33 13.74
N GLU A 358 -27.53 10.42 13.23
CA GLU A 358 -28.59 9.47 13.59
C GLU A 358 -28.40 8.11 12.90
N LEU A 359 -28.08 8.14 11.60
CA LEU A 359 -27.82 6.95 10.79
C LEU A 359 -26.67 6.12 11.38
N GLU A 360 -25.54 6.76 11.66
CA GLU A 360 -24.34 6.06 12.15
C GLU A 360 -24.51 5.51 13.57
N ARG A 361 -25.29 6.20 14.43
CA ARG A 361 -25.65 5.64 15.74
C ARG A 361 -26.50 4.38 15.62
N LYS A 362 -27.37 4.29 14.60
CA LYS A 362 -28.15 3.07 14.33
C LYS A 362 -27.22 1.95 13.87
N ILE A 363 -26.35 2.21 12.89
CA ILE A 363 -25.35 1.24 12.41
C ILE A 363 -24.49 0.71 13.57
N ARG A 364 -24.00 1.60 14.44
CA ARG A 364 -23.27 1.23 15.66
C ARG A 364 -24.09 0.39 16.63
N SER A 365 -25.37 0.70 16.82
CA SER A 365 -26.25 -0.06 17.72
C SER A 365 -26.46 -1.52 17.26
N GLU A 366 -26.21 -1.80 15.99
CA GLU A 366 -26.25 -3.15 15.41
C GLU A 366 -24.90 -3.87 15.50
N GLY A 367 -23.89 -3.24 16.10
CA GLY A 367 -22.55 -3.78 16.28
C GLY A 367 -21.71 -3.73 15.01
N LEU A 368 -22.04 -2.86 14.05
CA LEU A 368 -21.22 -2.56 12.89
C LEU A 368 -20.29 -1.37 13.18
N ILE A 369 -19.28 -1.19 12.33
CA ILE A 369 -18.31 -0.09 12.36
C ILE A 369 -18.61 0.82 11.16
N PRO A 370 -19.17 2.02 11.40
CA PRO A 370 -19.30 3.07 10.41
C PRO A 370 -17.99 3.45 9.76
N GLY A 371 -18.01 3.44 8.43
CA GLY A 371 -16.98 3.96 7.56
C GLY A 371 -17.51 5.11 6.71
N ILE A 372 -16.67 6.10 6.42
CA ILE A 372 -17.07 7.21 5.53
C ILE A 372 -15.95 7.63 4.58
N TRP A 373 -16.32 8.01 3.37
CA TRP A 373 -15.40 8.53 2.37
C TRP A 373 -15.18 10.04 2.47
N THR A 374 -13.98 10.50 2.12
CA THR A 374 -13.62 11.91 1.96
C THR A 374 -12.56 12.06 0.87
N ALA A 375 -12.47 13.23 0.22
CA ALA A 375 -11.28 13.62 -0.55
C ALA A 375 -10.62 14.82 0.17
N PRO A 376 -9.71 14.55 1.13
CA PRO A 376 -9.35 15.48 2.20
C PRO A 376 -8.85 16.85 1.72
N PHE A 377 -8.22 16.89 0.54
CA PHE A 377 -7.52 18.06 0.04
C PHE A 377 -8.18 18.68 -1.20
N GLN A 378 -9.32 18.14 -1.65
CA GLN A 378 -10.10 18.74 -2.72
C GLN A 378 -11.12 19.73 -2.19
N VAL A 379 -11.23 20.88 -2.87
CA VAL A 379 -12.19 21.94 -2.55
C VAL A 379 -12.96 22.28 -3.82
N SER A 380 -14.29 22.19 -3.78
CA SER A 380 -15.14 22.65 -4.88
C SER A 380 -15.50 24.12 -4.76
N ASP A 381 -15.86 24.77 -5.87
CA ASP A 381 -16.33 26.16 -5.89
C ASP A 381 -17.68 26.41 -5.20
N ARG A 382 -18.40 25.34 -4.87
CA ARG A 382 -19.63 25.36 -4.06
C ARG A 382 -19.39 25.22 -2.55
N SER A 383 -18.17 24.87 -2.16
CA SER A 383 -17.83 24.64 -0.75
C SER A 383 -17.66 25.94 0.02
N TRP A 384 -17.93 25.90 1.31
CA TRP A 384 -17.75 26.98 2.25
C TRP A 384 -16.32 27.53 2.25
N VAL A 385 -15.32 26.64 2.13
CA VAL A 385 -13.90 27.03 2.04
C VAL A 385 -13.67 27.92 0.82
N TYR A 386 -14.19 27.54 -0.36
CA TYR A 386 -14.03 28.36 -1.55
C TYR A 386 -14.77 29.70 -1.44
N GLU A 387 -15.99 29.71 -0.89
CA GLU A 387 -16.79 30.93 -0.78
C GLU A 387 -16.20 31.95 0.21
N ASN A 388 -15.55 31.48 1.28
CA ASN A 388 -15.16 32.31 2.42
C ASN A 388 -13.64 32.45 2.61
N HIS A 389 -12.86 31.49 2.11
CA HIS A 389 -11.43 31.35 2.40
C HIS A 389 -10.62 30.91 1.17
N ARG A 390 -10.73 31.64 0.06
CA ARG A 390 -9.90 31.38 -1.13
C ARG A 390 -8.40 31.48 -0.84
N ASP A 391 -8.02 32.25 0.17
CA ASP A 391 -6.65 32.36 0.68
C ASP A 391 -6.11 31.07 1.32
N TRP A 392 -6.97 30.08 1.58
CA TRP A 392 -6.59 28.75 2.05
C TRP A 392 -6.33 27.75 0.93
N LEU A 393 -6.38 28.17 -0.32
CA LEU A 393 -6.12 27.31 -1.48
C LEU A 393 -4.65 27.44 -1.93
N VAL A 394 -4.17 26.47 -2.68
CA VAL A 394 -2.87 26.58 -3.37
C VAL A 394 -3.01 27.54 -4.53
N HIS A 395 -2.10 28.53 -4.63
CA HIS A 395 -2.15 29.57 -5.65
C HIS A 395 -1.05 29.41 -6.70
N ASN A 396 -1.29 29.92 -7.89
CA ASN A 396 -0.28 30.12 -8.92
C ASN A 396 0.54 31.40 -8.66
N ALA A 397 1.49 31.70 -9.55
CA ALA A 397 2.36 32.88 -9.42
C ALA A 397 1.63 34.23 -9.53
N LEU A 398 0.39 34.25 -10.06
CA LEU A 398 -0.46 35.44 -10.16
C LEU A 398 -1.29 35.67 -8.89
N GLY A 399 -1.28 34.72 -7.95
CA GLY A 399 -2.10 34.76 -6.74
C GLY A 399 -3.54 34.27 -6.97
N ASP A 400 -3.79 33.50 -8.04
CA ASP A 400 -5.08 32.86 -8.29
C ASP A 400 -5.05 31.38 -7.84
N PRO A 401 -6.14 30.84 -7.26
CA PRO A 401 -6.21 29.41 -6.90
C PRO A 401 -6.07 28.49 -8.10
N ILE A 402 -5.24 27.46 -7.98
CA ILE A 402 -4.98 26.49 -9.05
C ILE A 402 -6.17 25.55 -9.22
N ARG A 403 -6.66 25.42 -10.46
CA ARG A 403 -7.75 24.50 -10.81
C ARG A 403 -7.17 23.13 -11.18
N ILE A 404 -7.76 22.06 -10.62
CA ILE A 404 -7.30 20.67 -10.78
C ILE A 404 -8.34 19.72 -11.41
N GLY A 405 -9.52 20.23 -11.78
CA GLY A 405 -10.54 19.43 -12.45
C GLY A 405 -11.98 19.88 -12.18
N GLN A 406 -12.89 18.91 -12.21
CA GLN A 406 -14.30 19.08 -11.89
C GLN A 406 -14.99 17.75 -11.50
N VAL A 407 -16.06 17.82 -10.70
CA VAL A 407 -16.98 16.70 -10.44
C VAL A 407 -18.28 16.92 -11.22
N GLY A 408 -18.80 15.83 -11.82
CA GLY A 408 -20.11 15.83 -12.50
C GLY A 408 -20.24 16.82 -13.68
N GLY A 409 -19.12 17.32 -14.21
CA GLY A 409 -19.09 18.33 -15.26
C GLY A 409 -19.52 19.74 -14.81
N LYS A 410 -19.64 19.99 -13.51
CA LYS A 410 -20.27 21.20 -12.97
C LYS A 410 -19.44 21.88 -11.88
N ASP A 411 -18.98 21.11 -10.90
CA ASP A 411 -18.32 21.67 -9.71
C ASP A 411 -16.81 21.70 -9.93
N ARG A 412 -16.21 22.90 -9.98
CA ARG A 412 -14.78 23.05 -10.28
C ARG A 412 -13.95 22.74 -9.04
N LEU A 413 -12.86 22.02 -9.20
CA LEU A 413 -12.00 21.57 -8.10
C LEU A 413 -10.70 22.39 -7.99
N PHE A 414 -10.31 22.63 -6.74
CA PHE A 414 -9.10 23.32 -6.29
C PHE A 414 -8.44 22.53 -5.16
N VAL A 415 -7.21 22.94 -4.81
CA VAL A 415 -6.39 22.27 -3.78
C VAL A 415 -6.42 23.06 -2.47
N LEU A 416 -6.73 22.39 -1.36
CA LEU A 416 -6.58 22.95 -0.02
C LEU A 416 -5.10 23.06 0.34
N ASP A 417 -4.64 24.24 0.74
CA ASP A 417 -3.31 24.45 1.31
C ASP A 417 -3.29 24.07 2.79
N THR A 418 -2.87 22.84 3.06
CA THR A 418 -2.74 22.28 4.40
C THR A 418 -1.62 22.90 5.24
N THR A 419 -0.80 23.78 4.67
CA THR A 419 0.20 24.55 5.41
C THR A 419 -0.38 25.81 6.04
N ASN A 420 -1.56 26.26 5.58
CA ASN A 420 -2.28 27.40 6.13
C ASN A 420 -2.95 27.03 7.47
N PRO A 421 -2.66 27.73 8.59
CA PRO A 421 -3.23 27.41 9.91
C PRO A 421 -4.77 27.37 9.95
N GLY A 422 -5.45 28.18 9.13
CA GLY A 422 -6.91 28.16 9.01
C GLY A 422 -7.43 26.87 8.38
N ALA A 423 -6.81 26.43 7.29
CA ALA A 423 -7.09 25.14 6.66
C ALA A 423 -6.80 23.96 7.59
N GLN A 424 -5.73 24.02 8.38
CA GLN A 424 -5.42 23.00 9.38
C GLN A 424 -6.50 22.88 10.44
N GLU A 425 -7.02 24.02 10.92
CA GLU A 425 -8.10 24.02 11.90
C GLU A 425 -9.44 23.57 11.28
N TYR A 426 -9.66 23.87 10.00
CA TYR A 426 -10.79 23.33 9.25
C TYR A 426 -10.74 21.80 9.20
N LEU A 427 -9.61 21.21 8.81
CA LEU A 427 -9.41 19.75 8.83
C LEU A 427 -9.66 19.18 10.24
N ARG A 428 -9.05 19.77 11.28
CA ARG A 428 -9.23 19.30 12.65
C ARG A 428 -10.70 19.25 13.06
N LYS A 429 -11.48 20.30 12.76
CA LYS A 429 -12.92 20.36 13.08
C LYS A 429 -13.72 19.34 12.29
N THR A 430 -13.49 19.24 10.98
CA THR A 430 -14.20 18.30 10.10
C THR A 430 -13.97 16.87 10.58
N TYR A 431 -12.72 16.44 10.74
CA TYR A 431 -12.43 15.06 11.14
C TYR A 431 -12.79 14.76 12.60
N SER A 432 -12.73 15.76 13.49
CA SER A 432 -13.25 15.61 14.86
C SER A 432 -14.77 15.43 14.88
N MET A 433 -15.51 16.10 14.00
CA MET A 433 -16.96 15.94 13.85
C MET A 433 -17.31 14.51 13.39
N LEU A 434 -16.64 14.03 12.34
CA LEU A 434 -16.84 12.67 11.82
C LEU A 434 -16.66 11.63 12.94
N VAL A 435 -15.58 11.70 13.70
CA VAL A 435 -15.28 10.69 14.71
C VAL A 435 -16.11 10.88 15.98
N ASN A 436 -16.21 12.10 16.51
CA ASN A 436 -16.80 12.30 17.84
C ASN A 436 -18.31 12.48 17.83
N GLU A 437 -18.89 13.03 16.75
CA GLU A 437 -20.33 13.25 16.65
C GLU A 437 -21.02 12.18 15.81
N TRP A 438 -20.40 11.74 14.71
CA TRP A 438 -20.96 10.70 13.85
C TRP A 438 -20.45 9.30 14.21
N ASN A 439 -19.50 9.17 15.14
CA ASN A 439 -18.99 7.90 15.65
C ASN A 439 -18.34 7.01 14.57
N ILE A 440 -17.71 7.65 13.59
CA ILE A 440 -16.97 7.02 12.50
C ILE A 440 -15.73 6.30 13.04
N GLY A 441 -15.52 5.05 12.61
CA GLY A 441 -14.34 4.23 12.98
C GLY A 441 -13.40 3.93 11.82
N TYR A 442 -13.80 4.27 10.59
CA TYR A 442 -13.04 4.04 9.36
C TYR A 442 -13.23 5.23 8.43
N ILE A 443 -12.16 5.74 7.81
CA ILE A 443 -12.23 6.86 6.89
C ILE A 443 -11.38 6.59 5.65
N LYS A 444 -12.01 6.63 4.48
CA LYS A 444 -11.36 6.60 3.17
C LYS A 444 -10.95 8.01 2.74
N LEU A 445 -9.70 8.16 2.31
CA LEU A 445 -9.03 9.42 1.98
C LEU A 445 -8.61 9.41 0.51
N ASP A 446 -9.41 10.02 -0.35
CA ASP A 446 -9.35 9.82 -1.80
C ASP A 446 -8.81 11.03 -2.59
N PHE A 447 -8.42 10.81 -3.84
CA PHE A 447 -7.94 11.80 -4.81
C PHE A 447 -6.77 12.66 -4.32
N MET A 448 -5.89 12.08 -3.49
CA MET A 448 -4.70 12.78 -3.02
C MET A 448 -3.70 13.02 -4.15
N GLU A 449 -3.50 12.11 -5.10
CA GLU A 449 -2.58 12.32 -6.23
C GLU A 449 -2.99 13.52 -7.10
N ASP A 450 -4.29 13.75 -7.28
CA ASP A 450 -4.79 14.91 -8.05
C ASP A 450 -4.54 16.24 -7.34
N THR A 451 -4.37 16.21 -6.01
CA THR A 451 -4.09 17.39 -5.16
C THR A 451 -2.61 17.58 -4.84
N ALA A 452 -1.75 16.67 -5.30
CA ALA A 452 -0.31 16.77 -5.15
C ALA A 452 0.24 17.75 -6.20
N VAL A 453 -0.20 19.00 -6.19
CA VAL A 453 0.11 20.01 -7.21
C VAL A 453 1.07 21.05 -6.65
N GLU A 454 2.23 21.22 -7.29
CA GLU A 454 3.17 22.28 -6.92
C GLU A 454 2.55 23.67 -7.12
N GLY A 455 2.86 24.60 -6.22
CA GLY A 455 2.33 25.95 -6.25
C GLY A 455 2.85 26.81 -5.11
N PHE A 456 2.18 27.94 -4.87
CA PHE A 456 2.51 28.86 -3.79
C PHE A 456 1.65 28.54 -2.57
N TYR A 457 2.32 27.98 -1.56
CA TYR A 457 1.76 27.64 -0.26
C TYR A 457 1.98 28.76 0.76
N TYR A 458 1.11 28.81 1.78
CA TYR A 458 1.19 29.70 2.93
C TYR A 458 2.52 29.54 3.66
N ARG A 459 2.98 28.30 3.88
CA ARG A 459 4.34 28.03 4.34
C ARG A 459 5.27 28.02 3.11
N PRO A 460 6.18 29.01 2.98
CA PRO A 460 7.08 29.08 1.83
C PRO A 460 8.04 27.89 1.79
N ASN A 461 8.55 27.56 0.60
CA ASN A 461 9.53 26.50 0.36
C ASN A 461 9.05 25.09 0.78
N THR A 462 7.74 24.86 0.65
CA THR A 462 7.08 23.56 0.89
C THR A 462 6.74 22.92 -0.45
N THR A 463 7.02 21.63 -0.62
CA THR A 463 6.59 20.87 -1.80
C THR A 463 5.16 20.35 -1.65
N ALA A 464 4.55 19.92 -2.75
CA ALA A 464 3.22 19.32 -2.71
C ALA A 464 3.12 18.10 -1.79
N LEU A 465 4.14 17.24 -1.79
CA LEU A 465 4.18 16.05 -0.94
C LEU A 465 4.39 16.39 0.55
N GLU A 466 5.13 17.45 0.87
CA GLU A 466 5.25 17.95 2.25
C GLU A 466 3.89 18.48 2.76
N ALA A 467 3.19 19.26 1.92
CA ALA A 467 1.86 19.78 2.26
C ALA A 467 0.88 18.62 2.53
N GLN A 468 0.82 17.60 1.67
CA GLN A 468 -0.04 16.44 1.89
C GLN A 468 0.26 15.72 3.21
N ARG A 469 1.55 15.49 3.53
CA ARG A 469 1.94 14.87 4.81
C ARG A 469 1.51 15.71 6.01
N ILE A 470 1.61 17.04 5.94
CA ILE A 470 1.10 17.93 6.99
C ILE A 470 -0.41 17.72 7.17
N GLY A 471 -1.17 17.70 6.07
CA GLY A 471 -2.61 17.45 6.10
C GLY A 471 -2.98 16.10 6.72
N LEU A 472 -2.31 15.03 6.28
CA LEU A 472 -2.51 13.67 6.79
C LEU A 472 -2.19 13.56 8.29
N GLN A 473 -1.12 14.22 8.76
CA GLN A 473 -0.78 14.25 10.18
C GLN A 473 -1.85 14.96 11.02
N ILE A 474 -2.43 16.05 10.51
CA ILE A 474 -3.53 16.76 11.19
C ILE A 474 -4.77 15.86 11.26
N ILE A 475 -5.09 15.15 10.17
CA ILE A 475 -6.20 14.20 10.13
C ILE A 475 -5.96 13.10 11.17
N ARG A 476 -4.79 12.42 11.13
CA ARG A 476 -4.42 11.38 12.11
C ARG A 476 -4.55 11.88 13.55
N GLN A 477 -4.02 13.06 13.86
CA GLN A 477 -4.12 13.66 15.20
C GLN A 477 -5.57 13.94 15.62
N ALA A 478 -6.43 14.38 14.69
CA ALA A 478 -7.83 14.69 14.96
C ALA A 478 -8.67 13.43 15.20
N VAL A 479 -8.38 12.33 14.49
CA VAL A 479 -9.17 11.09 14.56
C VAL A 479 -8.65 10.11 15.62
N GLY A 480 -7.35 10.16 15.92
CA GLY A 480 -6.67 9.23 16.83
C GLY A 480 -6.26 7.91 16.18
N GLU A 481 -5.44 7.12 16.89
CA GLU A 481 -4.88 5.85 16.41
C GLU A 481 -5.92 4.72 16.30
N GLN A 482 -7.10 4.88 16.91
CA GLN A 482 -8.17 3.87 16.90
C GLN A 482 -9.06 3.92 15.65
N VAL A 483 -8.97 4.99 14.86
CA VAL A 483 -9.73 5.15 13.61
C VAL A 483 -8.86 4.66 12.47
N ILE A 484 -9.39 3.76 11.66
CA ILE A 484 -8.68 3.25 10.47
C ILE A 484 -8.70 4.34 9.41
N LEU A 485 -7.53 4.75 8.92
CA LEU A 485 -7.41 5.61 7.75
C LEU A 485 -6.99 4.78 6.54
N ASP A 486 -7.77 4.89 5.48
CA ASP A 486 -7.55 4.21 4.22
C ASP A 486 -7.12 5.21 3.15
N LYS A 487 -5.93 5.01 2.57
CA LYS A 487 -5.43 5.89 1.51
C LYS A 487 -5.95 5.42 0.14
N ASP A 488 -6.48 6.36 -0.62
CA ASP A 488 -7.04 6.15 -1.93
C ASP A 488 -6.60 7.28 -2.88
N GLY A 489 -6.28 6.95 -4.12
CA GLY A 489 -5.69 7.87 -5.08
C GLY A 489 -4.48 8.61 -4.50
N SER A 490 -3.35 7.93 -4.29
CA SER A 490 -2.20 8.59 -3.60
C SER A 490 -0.85 8.01 -4.00
N PRO A 491 0.23 8.82 -4.02
CA PRO A 491 1.59 8.30 -4.11
C PRO A 491 1.85 7.24 -3.04
N MET A 492 2.17 6.02 -3.46
CA MET A 492 2.19 4.83 -2.59
C MET A 492 2.99 5.00 -1.30
N LEU A 493 4.16 5.65 -1.38
CA LEU A 493 5.07 5.79 -0.24
C LEU A 493 4.76 7.00 0.66
N ASN A 494 4.14 8.07 0.12
CA ASN A 494 3.95 9.32 0.86
C ASN A 494 3.07 9.19 2.12
N PRO A 495 1.99 8.39 2.18
CA PRO A 495 1.14 8.29 3.38
C PRO A 495 1.63 7.23 4.38
N VAL A 496 2.66 6.44 4.06
CA VAL A 496 3.14 5.34 4.90
C VAL A 496 3.55 5.84 6.29
N GLY A 497 3.15 5.10 7.32
CA GLY A 497 3.36 5.45 8.72
C GLY A 497 2.32 6.43 9.29
N ILE A 498 1.38 6.91 8.48
CA ILE A 498 0.27 7.76 8.91
C ILE A 498 -1.08 7.06 8.74
N VAL A 499 -1.26 6.30 7.65
CA VAL A 499 -2.47 5.53 7.33
C VAL A 499 -2.32 4.05 7.70
N ASP A 500 -3.45 3.35 7.79
CA ASP A 500 -3.51 1.94 8.22
C ASP A 500 -3.73 0.99 7.02
N THR A 501 -4.62 1.38 6.11
CA THR A 501 -4.95 0.63 4.90
C THR A 501 -4.66 1.48 3.66
N GLY A 502 -4.60 0.83 2.50
CA GLY A 502 -4.37 1.58 1.27
C GLY A 502 -4.61 0.81 -0.01
N ARG A 503 -5.30 1.48 -0.94
CA ARG A 503 -5.71 0.88 -2.20
C ARG A 503 -4.54 0.64 -3.14
N ILE A 504 -4.51 -0.53 -3.78
CA ILE A 504 -3.36 -0.96 -4.61
C ILE A 504 -3.72 -1.24 -6.07
N SER A 505 -4.97 -1.06 -6.45
CA SER A 505 -5.51 -1.40 -7.78
C SER A 505 -6.45 -0.34 -8.30
N LEU A 506 -6.78 -0.44 -9.59
CA LEU A 506 -7.85 0.36 -10.17
C LEU A 506 -9.19 0.15 -9.47
N ASP A 507 -10.10 1.11 -9.69
CA ASP A 507 -11.52 0.95 -9.37
C ASP A 507 -12.07 -0.38 -9.93
N THR A 508 -12.75 -1.15 -9.10
CA THR A 508 -13.49 -2.35 -9.49
C THR A 508 -14.96 -2.04 -9.76
N GLY A 509 -15.76 -3.07 -10.10
CA GLY A 509 -17.18 -2.90 -10.31
C GLY A 509 -17.87 -4.16 -10.83
N HIS A 510 -19.12 -4.00 -11.27
CA HIS A 510 -19.97 -5.10 -11.75
C HIS A 510 -19.63 -5.56 -13.19
N THR A 511 -18.35 -5.61 -13.55
CA THR A 511 -17.86 -6.12 -14.84
C THR A 511 -16.62 -7.00 -14.65
N PHE A 512 -16.44 -7.96 -15.56
CA PHE A 512 -15.23 -8.76 -15.58
C PHE A 512 -14.01 -7.91 -15.92
N GLU A 513 -14.17 -6.92 -16.81
CA GLU A 513 -13.10 -6.01 -17.21
C GLU A 513 -12.56 -5.21 -16.04
N ALA A 514 -13.42 -4.70 -15.15
CA ALA A 514 -12.96 -3.98 -13.96
C ALA A 514 -12.14 -4.90 -13.03
N THR A 515 -12.60 -6.14 -12.82
CA THR A 515 -11.82 -7.16 -12.08
C THR A 515 -10.49 -7.45 -12.76
N ARG A 516 -10.49 -7.65 -14.09
CA ARG A 516 -9.28 -7.94 -14.87
C ARG A 516 -8.29 -6.77 -14.80
N ASP A 517 -8.77 -5.54 -14.95
CA ASP A 517 -7.94 -4.34 -15.03
C ASP A 517 -7.35 -3.96 -13.65
N ALA A 518 -8.00 -4.36 -12.54
CA ALA A 518 -7.47 -4.23 -11.17
C ALA A 518 -6.32 -5.22 -10.86
N ALA A 519 -6.32 -6.41 -11.48
CA ALA A 519 -5.42 -7.50 -11.10
C ALA A 519 -3.91 -7.23 -11.25
N PRO A 520 -3.42 -6.51 -12.28
CA PRO A 520 -2.01 -6.14 -12.38
C PRO A 520 -1.52 -5.31 -11.18
N GLY A 521 -2.36 -4.42 -10.65
CA GLY A 521 -2.04 -3.61 -9.45
C GLY A 521 -1.87 -4.49 -8.21
N ILE A 522 -2.83 -5.40 -7.97
CA ILE A 522 -2.79 -6.36 -6.86
C ILE A 522 -1.55 -7.26 -6.95
N ALA A 523 -1.24 -7.77 -8.16
CA ALA A 523 -0.06 -8.60 -8.38
C ALA A 523 1.24 -7.82 -8.18
N ALA A 524 1.39 -6.66 -8.81
CA ALA A 524 2.61 -5.86 -8.73
C ALA A 524 2.94 -5.39 -7.31
N ARG A 525 1.91 -5.17 -6.48
CA ARG A 525 2.03 -4.57 -5.15
C ARG A 525 1.77 -5.55 -4.01
N TYR A 526 1.75 -6.87 -4.26
CA TYR A 526 1.52 -7.89 -3.23
C TYR A 526 2.45 -7.72 -2.00
N TYR A 527 3.70 -7.30 -2.23
CA TYR A 527 4.72 -7.09 -1.20
C TYR A 527 4.44 -5.85 -0.32
N MET A 528 3.54 -4.96 -0.71
CA MET A 528 3.14 -3.79 0.08
C MET A 528 2.20 -4.18 1.22
N ASN A 529 1.44 -5.28 1.08
CA ASN A 529 0.54 -5.74 2.13
C ASN A 529 1.29 -6.01 3.43
N ARG A 530 0.84 -5.38 4.50
CA ARG A 530 1.44 -5.34 5.84
C ARG A 530 2.88 -4.81 5.91
N ASN A 531 3.34 -4.15 4.85
CA ASN A 531 4.64 -3.48 4.80
C ASN A 531 4.48 -1.97 4.67
N PHE A 532 3.64 -1.51 3.74
CA PHE A 532 3.28 -0.10 3.60
C PHE A 532 2.00 0.21 4.39
N PHE A 533 1.02 -0.67 4.25
CA PHE A 533 -0.32 -0.61 4.83
C PHE A 533 -0.95 -2.02 4.74
N VAL A 534 -2.12 -2.25 5.34
CA VAL A 534 -2.97 -3.38 4.96
C VAL A 534 -3.56 -3.06 3.59
N SER A 535 -3.33 -3.92 2.59
CA SER A 535 -3.75 -3.62 1.22
C SER A 535 -5.27 -3.50 1.10
N ASP A 536 -5.74 -2.54 0.32
CA ASP A 536 -7.10 -2.49 -0.16
C ASP A 536 -7.11 -2.88 -1.67
N PRO A 537 -7.69 -4.03 -2.05
CA PRO A 537 -7.83 -4.42 -3.45
C PRO A 537 -9.01 -3.73 -4.15
N ASP A 538 -9.67 -2.80 -3.48
CA ASP A 538 -11.03 -2.33 -3.77
C ASP A 538 -12.08 -3.43 -3.54
N ALA A 539 -13.36 -3.10 -3.63
CA ALA A 539 -14.43 -4.05 -3.36
C ALA A 539 -14.52 -5.16 -4.42
N PHE A 540 -15.06 -6.32 -4.03
CA PHE A 540 -15.48 -7.33 -5.00
C PHE A 540 -16.98 -7.24 -5.25
N CYS A 541 -17.41 -7.60 -6.46
CA CYS A 541 -18.81 -7.68 -6.86
C CYS A 541 -19.13 -9.10 -7.31
N VAL A 542 -20.14 -9.71 -6.71
CA VAL A 542 -20.57 -11.08 -7.04
C VAL A 542 -22.04 -11.17 -7.44
N SER A 543 -22.84 -10.13 -7.19
CA SER A 543 -24.26 -10.15 -7.50
C SER A 543 -24.54 -10.09 -9.00
N SER A 544 -25.81 -10.29 -9.37
CA SER A 544 -26.33 -10.07 -10.72
C SER A 544 -26.78 -8.63 -10.98
N GLN A 545 -26.42 -7.69 -10.11
CA GLN A 545 -26.78 -6.28 -10.21
C GLN A 545 -26.27 -5.65 -11.50
N ILE A 546 -27.09 -4.75 -12.06
CA ILE A 546 -26.76 -3.89 -13.20
C ILE A 546 -27.00 -2.45 -12.78
N VAL A 547 -25.99 -1.59 -12.96
CA VAL A 547 -26.11 -0.14 -12.75
C VAL A 547 -26.25 0.54 -14.11
N THR A 548 -27.44 1.05 -14.42
CA THR A 548 -27.80 1.48 -15.79
C THR A 548 -27.61 2.97 -16.07
N ASP A 549 -27.52 3.79 -15.03
CA ASP A 549 -27.33 5.24 -15.11
C ASP A 549 -25.86 5.68 -14.99
N GLN A 550 -24.93 4.74 -14.80
CA GLN A 550 -23.48 4.93 -14.83
C GLN A 550 -22.84 4.18 -16.01
N PRO A 551 -23.07 4.61 -17.27
CA PRO A 551 -22.69 3.85 -18.46
C PRO A 551 -21.17 3.69 -18.66
N TRP A 552 -20.35 4.42 -17.91
CA TRP A 552 -18.88 4.36 -17.94
C TRP A 552 -18.30 3.27 -17.02
N HIS A 553 -19.08 2.73 -16.08
CA HIS A 553 -18.61 1.79 -15.06
C HIS A 553 -19.53 0.58 -14.84
N GLY A 554 -20.82 0.70 -15.18
CA GLY A 554 -21.79 -0.40 -15.08
C GLY A 554 -21.72 -1.37 -16.26
N GLY A 555 -21.72 -2.67 -15.97
CA GLY A 555 -21.95 -3.72 -16.97
C GLY A 555 -23.35 -3.61 -17.56
N LYS A 556 -23.50 -3.85 -18.87
CA LYS A 556 -24.82 -3.94 -19.52
C LYS A 556 -25.50 -5.30 -19.32
N VAL A 557 -24.74 -6.26 -18.80
CA VAL A 557 -25.16 -7.63 -18.52
C VAL A 557 -24.69 -8.00 -17.12
N PRO A 558 -25.43 -8.86 -16.40
CA PRO A 558 -24.97 -9.36 -15.10
C PRO A 558 -23.70 -10.18 -15.24
N LEU A 559 -22.84 -10.13 -14.23
CA LEU A 559 -21.70 -11.05 -14.12
C LEU A 559 -22.19 -12.50 -14.20
N THR A 560 -21.47 -13.33 -14.95
CA THR A 560 -21.61 -14.78 -14.85
C THR A 560 -21.14 -15.26 -13.47
N LEU A 561 -21.43 -16.51 -13.13
CA LEU A 561 -20.95 -17.08 -11.85
C LEU A 561 -19.43 -17.21 -11.84
N ASP A 562 -18.80 -17.52 -12.98
CA ASP A 562 -17.35 -17.66 -13.07
C ASP A 562 -16.63 -16.30 -12.99
N GLU A 563 -17.23 -15.24 -13.54
CA GLU A 563 -16.71 -13.87 -13.39
C GLU A 563 -16.83 -13.38 -11.94
N ALA A 564 -17.92 -13.70 -11.23
CA ALA A 564 -18.03 -13.41 -9.80
C ALA A 564 -17.02 -14.18 -8.94
N LYS A 565 -16.76 -15.46 -9.27
CA LYS A 565 -15.67 -16.22 -8.63
C LYS A 565 -14.33 -15.54 -8.87
N ALA A 566 -14.08 -14.99 -10.06
CA ALA A 566 -12.87 -14.24 -10.34
C ALA A 566 -12.79 -12.95 -9.49
N SER A 567 -13.87 -12.18 -9.39
CA SER A 567 -13.92 -10.96 -8.58
C SER A 567 -13.59 -11.22 -7.11
N ILE A 568 -14.29 -12.18 -6.48
CA ILE A 568 -14.08 -12.49 -5.06
C ILE A 568 -12.73 -13.16 -4.78
N ALA A 569 -12.25 -14.03 -5.68
CA ALA A 569 -10.91 -14.62 -5.55
C ALA A 569 -9.80 -13.57 -5.68
N LEU A 570 -9.98 -12.57 -6.56
CA LEU A 570 -9.00 -11.51 -6.74
C LEU A 570 -8.86 -10.65 -5.47
N SER A 571 -9.98 -10.30 -4.83
CA SER A 571 -9.93 -9.61 -3.54
C SER A 571 -9.26 -10.47 -2.47
N ALA A 572 -9.55 -11.78 -2.41
CA ALA A 572 -8.94 -12.69 -1.44
C ALA A 572 -7.40 -12.83 -1.60
N VAL A 573 -6.87 -12.85 -2.83
CA VAL A 573 -5.41 -12.98 -3.04
C VAL A 573 -4.62 -11.74 -2.59
N SER A 574 -5.27 -10.59 -2.41
CA SER A 574 -4.61 -9.40 -1.84
C SER A 574 -4.19 -9.62 -0.38
N GLY A 575 -4.89 -10.50 0.34
CA GLY A 575 -4.71 -10.74 1.78
C GLY A 575 -4.99 -9.52 2.65
N GLY A 576 -5.68 -8.52 2.11
CA GLY A 576 -5.98 -7.26 2.76
C GLY A 576 -7.49 -7.08 2.99
N MET A 577 -8.00 -5.88 2.76
CA MET A 577 -9.42 -5.57 2.89
C MET A 577 -10.28 -6.48 2.02
N TYR A 578 -11.48 -6.78 2.49
CA TYR A 578 -12.42 -7.68 1.84
C TYR A 578 -13.84 -7.12 1.94
N GLU A 579 -14.14 -6.20 1.03
CA GLU A 579 -15.37 -5.42 1.01
C GLU A 579 -16.30 -5.86 -0.13
N ILE A 580 -17.59 -5.91 0.18
CA ILE A 580 -18.65 -6.25 -0.77
C ILE A 580 -19.15 -4.96 -1.43
N GLY A 581 -19.13 -4.91 -2.76
CA GLY A 581 -19.57 -3.78 -3.58
C GLY A 581 -20.97 -3.94 -4.20
N ASP A 582 -21.84 -4.77 -3.62
CA ASP A 582 -23.16 -5.13 -4.15
C ASP A 582 -24.33 -4.59 -3.30
N ASP A 583 -25.52 -4.42 -3.89
CA ASP A 583 -26.78 -4.32 -3.14
C ASP A 583 -27.01 -5.61 -2.32
N LEU A 584 -26.91 -5.53 -0.99
CA LEU A 584 -26.91 -6.69 -0.11
C LEU A 584 -28.24 -7.46 -0.10
N PRO A 585 -29.42 -6.82 -0.01
CA PRO A 585 -30.69 -7.51 -0.20
C PRO A 585 -30.80 -8.25 -1.54
N ALA A 586 -30.36 -7.63 -2.64
CA ALA A 586 -30.40 -8.26 -3.96
C ALA A 586 -29.45 -9.45 -4.06
N LEU A 587 -28.22 -9.30 -3.55
CA LEU A 587 -27.24 -10.38 -3.42
C LEU A 587 -27.78 -11.54 -2.57
N GLY A 588 -28.40 -11.22 -1.44
CA GLY A 588 -28.97 -12.19 -0.50
C GLY A 588 -30.12 -13.02 -1.06
N ALA A 589 -30.77 -12.56 -2.12
CA ALA A 589 -31.84 -13.30 -2.80
C ALA A 589 -31.32 -14.41 -3.73
N ASP A 590 -30.02 -14.44 -4.03
CA ASP A 590 -29.37 -15.46 -4.86
C ASP A 590 -28.48 -16.38 -4.00
N PRO A 591 -28.92 -17.62 -3.70
CA PRO A 591 -28.16 -18.53 -2.84
C PRO A 591 -26.79 -18.92 -3.39
N GLU A 592 -26.60 -18.96 -4.71
CA GLU A 592 -25.31 -19.32 -5.31
C GLU A 592 -24.29 -18.18 -5.12
N ARG A 593 -24.73 -16.92 -5.24
CA ARG A 593 -23.86 -15.75 -4.98
C ARG A 593 -23.62 -15.55 -3.49
N LEU A 594 -24.64 -15.71 -2.66
CA LEU A 594 -24.51 -15.66 -1.20
C LEU A 594 -23.53 -16.72 -0.67
N ALA A 595 -23.49 -17.91 -1.28
CA ALA A 595 -22.53 -18.95 -0.89
C ALA A 595 -21.06 -18.54 -1.14
N LEU A 596 -20.78 -17.66 -2.12
CA LEU A 596 -19.42 -17.17 -2.37
C LEU A 596 -18.91 -16.32 -1.19
N ILE A 597 -19.71 -15.37 -0.71
CA ILE A 597 -19.32 -14.50 0.41
C ILE A 597 -19.36 -15.21 1.77
N GLN A 598 -20.04 -16.36 1.85
CA GLN A 598 -20.07 -17.22 3.04
C GLN A 598 -18.99 -18.31 3.00
N ASN A 599 -18.13 -18.33 1.98
CA ASN A 599 -17.12 -19.36 1.81
C ASN A 599 -16.06 -19.28 2.91
N GLN A 600 -16.05 -20.27 3.79
CA GLN A 600 -15.18 -20.29 4.97
C GLN A 600 -13.68 -20.36 4.62
N ASP A 601 -13.32 -21.06 3.54
CA ASP A 601 -11.92 -21.16 3.10
C ASP A 601 -11.38 -19.80 2.63
N LEU A 602 -12.18 -19.02 1.87
CA LEU A 602 -11.80 -17.66 1.48
C LEU A 602 -11.76 -16.70 2.68
N ILE A 603 -12.73 -16.81 3.61
CA ILE A 603 -12.76 -15.99 4.82
C ILE A 603 -11.53 -16.27 5.70
N GLU A 604 -11.15 -17.54 5.88
CA GLU A 604 -9.94 -17.91 6.63
C GLU A 604 -8.68 -17.39 5.93
N MET A 605 -8.57 -17.58 4.61
CA MET A 605 -7.46 -17.06 3.79
C MET A 605 -7.25 -15.56 3.98
N VAL A 606 -8.33 -14.77 3.91
CA VAL A 606 -8.30 -13.31 4.13
C VAL A 606 -7.89 -12.98 5.57
N LYS A 607 -8.48 -13.63 6.57
CA LYS A 607 -8.21 -13.34 7.99
C LYS A 607 -6.77 -13.61 8.42
N LEU A 608 -6.04 -14.47 7.71
CA LEU A 608 -4.58 -14.62 7.91
C LEU A 608 -3.82 -13.32 7.60
N GLY A 609 -4.38 -12.46 6.75
CA GLY A 609 -3.81 -11.17 6.40
C GLY A 609 -2.54 -11.28 5.57
N ARG A 610 -2.41 -12.31 4.73
CA ARG A 610 -1.23 -12.56 3.89
C ARG A 610 -1.60 -12.42 2.43
N ALA A 611 -0.89 -11.56 1.71
CA ALA A 611 -1.02 -11.49 0.25
C ALA A 611 -0.49 -12.79 -0.38
N SER A 612 -1.19 -13.28 -1.39
CA SER A 612 -0.69 -14.36 -2.23
C SER A 612 0.43 -13.86 -3.13
N LYS A 613 1.51 -14.64 -3.21
CA LYS A 613 2.64 -14.36 -4.08
C LYS A 613 2.25 -14.65 -5.55
N PRO A 614 2.32 -13.67 -6.46
CA PRO A 614 2.09 -13.88 -7.89
C PRO A 614 3.30 -14.58 -8.50
N LEU A 615 3.24 -15.91 -8.63
CA LEU A 615 4.38 -16.74 -9.04
C LEU A 615 4.87 -16.41 -10.44
N ASP A 616 3.98 -15.93 -11.30
CA ASP A 616 4.25 -15.57 -12.69
C ASP A 616 4.37 -14.06 -12.91
N LEU A 617 4.55 -13.22 -11.87
CA LEU A 617 4.57 -11.74 -12.00
C LEU A 617 5.44 -11.22 -13.15
N MET A 618 6.71 -11.65 -13.20
CA MET A 618 7.66 -11.25 -14.26
C MET A 618 7.86 -12.33 -15.33
N SER A 619 7.04 -13.38 -15.33
CA SER A 619 7.21 -14.56 -16.19
C SER A 619 5.92 -15.13 -16.78
N TYR A 620 4.77 -14.47 -16.59
CA TYR A 620 3.51 -14.87 -17.21
C TYR A 620 3.65 -14.94 -18.72
N SER A 621 2.97 -15.91 -19.32
CA SER A 621 3.06 -16.13 -20.75
C SER A 621 2.28 -15.03 -21.50
N PRO A 622 2.67 -14.69 -22.74
CA PRO A 622 1.90 -13.74 -23.54
C PRO A 622 0.43 -14.14 -23.73
N GLU A 623 0.12 -15.45 -23.71
CA GLU A 623 -1.25 -15.97 -23.85
C GLU A 623 -2.15 -15.64 -22.65
N ASP A 624 -1.54 -15.31 -21.51
CA ASP A 624 -2.25 -14.99 -20.27
C ASP A 624 -2.59 -13.49 -20.15
N ASN A 625 -1.99 -12.67 -21.02
CA ASN A 625 -1.99 -11.20 -21.03
C ASN A 625 -1.39 -10.52 -19.78
N GLN A 626 -1.53 -11.11 -18.58
CA GLN A 626 -1.11 -10.56 -17.30
C GLN A 626 -0.89 -11.67 -16.24
N PRO A 627 -0.31 -11.36 -15.06
CA PRO A 627 -0.11 -12.35 -13.99
C PRO A 627 -1.40 -13.07 -13.61
N SER A 628 -1.30 -14.37 -13.39
CA SER A 628 -2.47 -15.24 -13.34
C SER A 628 -2.36 -16.37 -12.32
N VAL A 629 -1.18 -16.63 -11.75
CA VAL A 629 -0.95 -17.73 -10.80
C VAL A 629 -0.48 -17.18 -9.47
N PHE A 630 -1.27 -17.42 -8.44
CA PHE A 630 -1.05 -16.89 -7.09
C PHE A 630 -0.98 -18.03 -6.07
N TRP A 631 -0.03 -17.93 -5.14
CA TRP A 631 0.15 -18.91 -4.08
C TRP A 631 0.27 -18.22 -2.72
N VAL A 632 -0.49 -18.70 -1.74
CA VAL A 632 -0.28 -18.35 -0.33
C VAL A 632 -0.11 -19.62 0.49
N GLU A 633 0.95 -19.66 1.28
CA GLU A 633 1.13 -20.66 2.32
C GLU A 633 0.34 -20.20 3.57
N GLU A 634 -0.66 -20.99 3.97
CA GLU A 634 -1.43 -20.70 5.19
C GLU A 634 -0.64 -21.16 6.42
N ASP A 635 -0.08 -22.37 6.35
CA ASP A 635 0.89 -22.92 7.29
C ASP A 635 1.72 -24.04 6.62
N HIS A 636 2.65 -24.63 7.37
CA HIS A 636 3.46 -25.78 6.91
C HIS A 636 2.68 -27.00 6.39
N ARG A 637 1.36 -27.09 6.66
CA ARG A 637 0.50 -28.20 6.26
C ARG A 637 -0.30 -27.88 5.01
N GLN A 638 -0.71 -26.63 4.79
CA GLN A 638 -1.63 -26.27 3.71
C GLN A 638 -1.41 -24.88 3.12
N GLY A 639 -1.85 -24.71 1.88
CA GLY A 639 -1.84 -23.43 1.17
C GLY A 639 -2.95 -23.36 0.11
N MET A 640 -3.14 -22.16 -0.42
CA MET A 640 -4.13 -21.87 -1.47
C MET A 640 -3.43 -21.51 -2.78
N LEU A 641 -3.81 -22.20 -3.85
CA LEU A 641 -3.42 -21.91 -5.23
C LEU A 641 -4.60 -21.27 -5.96
N THR A 642 -4.45 -20.02 -6.37
CA THR A 642 -5.46 -19.29 -7.15
C THR A 642 -4.95 -19.09 -8.57
N ILE A 643 -5.78 -19.42 -9.55
CA ILE A 643 -5.44 -19.29 -10.97
C ILE A 643 -6.58 -18.60 -11.72
N PHE A 644 -6.23 -17.60 -12.51
CA PHE A 644 -7.17 -16.82 -13.30
C PHE A 644 -7.03 -17.11 -14.80
N ASN A 645 -8.14 -17.00 -15.52
CA ASN A 645 -8.16 -16.87 -16.97
C ASN A 645 -8.77 -15.52 -17.35
N TRP A 646 -7.90 -14.62 -17.80
CA TRP A 646 -8.23 -13.25 -18.18
C TRP A 646 -8.76 -13.09 -19.60
N THR A 647 -8.91 -14.20 -20.34
CA THR A 647 -9.10 -14.20 -21.79
C THR A 647 -10.44 -14.79 -22.21
N ASP A 648 -10.83 -14.50 -23.45
CA ASP A 648 -12.01 -15.07 -24.11
C ASP A 648 -11.84 -16.56 -24.49
N GLN A 649 -10.65 -17.13 -24.30
CA GLN A 649 -10.35 -18.52 -24.69
C GLN A 649 -10.29 -19.42 -23.46
N ARG A 650 -10.72 -20.68 -23.64
CA ARG A 650 -10.55 -21.70 -22.60
C ARG A 650 -9.09 -22.11 -22.53
N HIS A 651 -8.53 -22.14 -21.33
CA HIS A 651 -7.15 -22.56 -21.07
C HIS A 651 -7.09 -23.81 -20.22
N SER A 652 -6.02 -24.58 -20.39
CA SER A 652 -5.67 -25.68 -19.50
C SER A 652 -4.21 -25.55 -19.11
N ARG A 653 -3.93 -25.60 -17.80
CA ARG A 653 -2.56 -25.45 -17.27
C ARG A 653 -2.17 -26.62 -16.39
N SER A 654 -0.89 -26.99 -16.45
CA SER A 654 -0.24 -27.86 -15.47
C SER A 654 0.59 -27.00 -14.53
N ILE A 655 0.25 -26.98 -13.25
CA ILE A 655 1.05 -26.31 -12.22
C ILE A 655 1.84 -27.37 -11.46
N GLU A 656 3.16 -27.34 -11.60
CA GLU A 656 4.07 -28.24 -10.90
C GLU A 656 4.16 -27.86 -9.42
N PHE A 657 4.09 -28.83 -8.51
CA PHE A 657 4.18 -28.58 -7.07
C PHE A 657 5.52 -27.97 -6.65
N SER A 658 6.59 -28.25 -7.40
CA SER A 658 7.90 -27.65 -7.16
C SER A 658 7.92 -26.13 -7.35
N SER A 659 7.08 -25.57 -8.23
CA SER A 659 6.98 -24.10 -8.38
C SER A 659 6.28 -23.44 -7.20
N LEU A 660 5.53 -24.22 -6.41
CA LEU A 660 4.89 -23.81 -5.16
C LEU A 660 5.82 -24.02 -3.95
N GLY A 661 7.04 -24.52 -4.15
CA GLY A 661 7.95 -24.95 -3.07
C GLY A 661 7.50 -26.24 -2.38
N LEU A 662 6.54 -26.97 -2.95
CA LEU A 662 6.00 -28.20 -2.39
C LEU A 662 6.74 -29.44 -2.94
N PRO A 663 6.91 -30.50 -2.12
CA PRO A 663 7.46 -31.75 -2.61
C PRO A 663 6.49 -32.44 -3.57
N ALA A 664 7.05 -33.11 -4.59
CA ALA A 664 6.30 -34.02 -5.44
C ALA A 664 5.65 -35.13 -4.60
N SER A 665 4.31 -35.24 -4.50
CA SER A 665 3.72 -36.36 -3.79
C SER A 665 2.21 -36.57 -3.97
N ASN A 666 1.83 -37.85 -3.88
CA ASN A 666 0.47 -38.33 -3.59
C ASN A 666 -0.01 -37.98 -2.16
N GLN A 667 0.74 -37.17 -1.40
CA GLN A 667 0.40 -36.81 -0.02
C GLN A 667 -0.46 -35.54 0.04
N HIS A 668 -0.60 -34.79 -1.04
CA HIS A 668 -1.48 -33.62 -1.06
C HIS A 668 -2.92 -34.01 -1.41
N LYS A 669 -3.85 -33.71 -0.50
CA LYS A 669 -5.27 -33.65 -0.85
C LYS A 669 -5.54 -32.29 -1.47
N ILE A 670 -6.11 -32.28 -2.67
CA ILE A 670 -6.46 -31.06 -3.40
C ILE A 670 -7.98 -30.98 -3.53
N SER A 671 -8.56 -29.86 -3.13
CA SER A 671 -9.98 -29.57 -3.31
C SER A 671 -10.19 -28.19 -3.92
N ASP A 672 -11.19 -28.09 -4.79
CA ASP A 672 -11.69 -26.80 -5.27
C ASP A 672 -12.42 -26.09 -4.14
N VAL A 673 -12.08 -24.82 -3.89
CA VAL A 673 -12.64 -24.04 -2.78
C VAL A 673 -14.08 -23.63 -3.05
N PHE A 674 -14.51 -23.47 -4.31
CA PHE A 674 -15.86 -23.01 -4.63
C PHE A 674 -16.90 -24.12 -4.56
N ASP A 675 -16.56 -25.37 -4.93
CA ASP A 675 -17.50 -26.49 -4.89
C ASP A 675 -17.13 -27.63 -3.93
N GLY A 676 -15.99 -27.53 -3.26
CA GLY A 676 -15.49 -28.49 -2.27
C GLY A 676 -15.06 -29.84 -2.85
N LYS A 677 -15.10 -30.03 -4.18
CA LYS A 677 -14.81 -31.32 -4.79
C LYS A 677 -13.31 -31.59 -4.83
N ALA A 678 -12.96 -32.85 -4.61
CA ALA A 678 -11.59 -33.32 -4.77
C ALA A 678 -11.17 -33.19 -6.24
N VAL A 679 -9.95 -32.70 -6.47
CA VAL A 679 -9.36 -32.57 -7.80
C VAL A 679 -8.46 -33.75 -8.05
N ALA A 680 -8.66 -34.44 -9.16
CA ALA A 680 -7.77 -35.53 -9.57
C ALA A 680 -6.43 -34.98 -10.07
N THR A 681 -5.33 -35.55 -9.57
CA THR A 681 -3.98 -35.26 -10.04
C THR A 681 -3.50 -36.41 -10.94
N PRO A 682 -3.72 -36.34 -12.27
CA PRO A 682 -3.25 -37.40 -13.17
C PRO A 682 -1.72 -37.55 -13.18
N ASN A 683 -1.01 -36.51 -12.74
CA ASN A 683 0.44 -36.50 -12.51
C ASN A 683 0.71 -36.33 -11.00
N PRO A 684 1.57 -37.15 -10.37
CA PRO A 684 1.93 -36.99 -8.95
C PRO A 684 2.66 -35.68 -8.62
N ASN A 685 3.17 -34.97 -9.62
CA ASN A 685 3.98 -33.76 -9.44
C ASN A 685 3.24 -32.47 -9.81
N SER A 686 2.03 -32.56 -10.36
CA SER A 686 1.32 -31.38 -10.85
C SER A 686 -0.19 -31.48 -10.73
N VAL A 687 -0.83 -30.32 -10.71
CA VAL A 687 -2.29 -30.18 -10.84
C VAL A 687 -2.61 -29.63 -12.23
N VAL A 688 -3.52 -30.32 -12.93
CA VAL A 688 -4.06 -29.85 -14.21
C VAL A 688 -5.35 -29.09 -13.95
N VAL A 689 -5.41 -27.85 -14.46
CA VAL A 689 -6.49 -26.92 -14.18
C VAL A 689 -7.15 -26.51 -15.48
N ASP A 690 -8.43 -26.87 -15.63
CA ASP A 690 -9.30 -26.37 -16.70
C ASP A 690 -9.92 -25.02 -16.29
N LEU A 691 -9.74 -24.03 -17.15
CA LEU A 691 -10.16 -22.66 -16.94
C LEU A 691 -11.05 -22.20 -18.10
N PRO A 692 -12.39 -22.16 -17.92
CA PRO A 692 -13.27 -21.45 -18.84
C PRO A 692 -12.82 -20.00 -19.08
N PRO A 693 -13.23 -19.37 -20.18
CA PRO A 693 -13.06 -17.93 -20.35
C PRO A 693 -13.57 -17.15 -19.13
N HIS A 694 -12.90 -16.06 -18.77
CA HIS A 694 -13.31 -15.13 -17.72
C HIS A 694 -13.58 -15.78 -16.36
N SER A 695 -12.68 -16.65 -15.91
CA SER A 695 -12.89 -17.47 -14.73
C SER A 695 -11.70 -17.45 -13.77
N ALA A 696 -11.96 -17.89 -12.54
CA ALA A 696 -10.92 -18.22 -11.58
C ALA A 696 -11.18 -19.58 -10.93
N ARG A 697 -10.10 -20.25 -10.55
CA ARG A 697 -10.13 -21.47 -9.74
C ARG A 697 -9.24 -21.26 -8.53
N VAL A 698 -9.74 -21.69 -7.37
CA VAL A 698 -9.00 -21.64 -6.11
C VAL A 698 -8.94 -23.06 -5.58
N PHE A 699 -7.73 -23.55 -5.31
CA PHE A 699 -7.49 -24.89 -4.81
C PHE A 699 -6.83 -24.84 -3.44
N LYS A 700 -7.40 -25.57 -2.48
CA LYS A 700 -6.77 -25.84 -1.20
C LYS A 700 -5.90 -27.08 -1.33
N LEU A 701 -4.61 -26.92 -1.12
CA LEU A 701 -3.63 -28.01 -1.13
C LEU A 701 -3.25 -28.35 0.30
N VAL A 702 -3.52 -29.59 0.71
CA VAL A 702 -3.35 -30.04 2.10
C VAL A 702 -2.41 -31.23 2.16
N ASN A 703 -1.25 -31.07 2.81
CA ASN A 703 -0.33 -32.17 3.07
C ASN A 703 -0.90 -33.13 4.13
N MET A 704 -1.30 -34.32 3.70
CA MET A 704 -1.87 -35.38 4.54
C MET A 704 -0.82 -36.12 5.37
N GLY A 705 0.48 -35.96 5.06
CA GLY A 705 1.58 -36.45 5.90
C GLY A 705 1.78 -35.64 7.18
N ILE A 706 1.22 -34.43 7.23
CA ILE A 706 1.28 -33.54 8.39
C ILE A 706 -0.10 -33.54 9.06
N SER A 707 -0.14 -33.87 10.35
CA SER A 707 -1.39 -33.84 11.12
C SER A 707 -1.83 -32.40 11.36
N ALA A 708 -3.13 -32.15 11.24
CA ALA A 708 -3.69 -30.85 11.61
C ALA A 708 -3.48 -30.62 13.12
N ARG A 709 -3.04 -29.42 13.50
CA ARG A 709 -2.75 -29.06 14.89
C ARG A 709 -3.32 -27.67 15.21
N PRO A 710 -3.78 -27.43 16.45
CA PRO A 710 -4.07 -26.09 16.93
C PRO A 710 -2.86 -25.15 16.81
N PRO A 711 -3.07 -23.83 16.67
CA PRO A 711 -1.98 -22.86 16.65
C PRO A 711 -1.29 -22.77 18.02
N VAL A 712 -0.01 -22.44 18.02
CA VAL A 712 0.73 -22.06 19.24
C VAL A 712 0.78 -20.54 19.33
N ILE A 713 0.51 -19.99 20.51
CA ILE A 713 0.46 -18.54 20.74
C ILE A 713 1.42 -18.12 21.85
N LYS A 714 1.80 -16.84 21.81
CA LYS A 714 2.49 -16.13 22.90
C LYS A 714 1.53 -15.09 23.44
N VAL A 715 1.44 -15.02 24.77
CA VAL A 715 0.54 -14.11 25.48
C VAL A 715 1.38 -13.13 26.29
N GLU A 716 1.16 -11.84 26.09
CA GLU A 716 1.73 -10.77 26.88
C GLU A 716 0.66 -10.20 27.82
N HIS A 717 0.98 -10.19 29.12
CA HIS A 717 0.07 -9.71 30.16
C HIS A 717 0.85 -9.18 31.37
N LEU A 718 0.17 -8.40 32.21
CA LEU A 718 0.68 -7.99 33.52
C LEU A 718 0.45 -9.09 34.56
N PRO A 719 1.35 -9.29 35.56
CA PRO A 719 1.15 -10.29 36.61
C PRO A 719 0.11 -9.85 37.67
N SER A 720 -0.08 -8.55 37.83
CA SER A 720 -1.06 -7.98 38.75
C SER A 720 -1.48 -6.58 38.30
N VAL A 721 -2.72 -6.22 38.62
CA VAL A 721 -3.29 -4.90 38.29
C VAL A 721 -4.02 -4.32 39.51
N LYS A 722 -4.27 -3.01 39.48
CA LYS A 722 -5.12 -2.36 40.49
C LYS A 722 -6.57 -2.38 40.04
N THR A 723 -7.49 -2.54 40.98
CA THR A 723 -8.92 -2.41 40.70
C THR A 723 -9.21 -1.03 40.08
N GLY A 724 -9.95 -1.02 38.96
CA GLY A 724 -10.28 0.18 38.19
C GLY A 724 -9.17 0.71 37.27
N ALA A 725 -7.97 0.11 37.28
CA ALA A 725 -6.93 0.42 36.29
C ALA A 725 -7.14 -0.40 35.01
N THR A 726 -7.03 0.24 33.85
CA THR A 726 -7.03 -0.43 32.55
C THR A 726 -5.75 -1.24 32.38
N ALA A 727 -5.89 -2.49 31.95
CA ALA A 727 -4.80 -3.39 31.60
C ALA A 727 -4.95 -3.83 30.15
N THR A 728 -3.83 -3.80 29.42
CA THR A 728 -3.75 -4.27 28.03
C THR A 728 -3.26 -5.71 28.03
N PHE A 729 -3.89 -6.53 27.18
CA PHE A 729 -3.56 -7.94 26.97
C PHE A 729 -3.31 -8.14 25.47
N ARG A 730 -2.25 -8.86 25.14
CA ARG A 730 -1.89 -9.14 23.75
C ARG A 730 -1.65 -10.63 23.55
N ALA A 731 -2.09 -11.14 22.43
CA ALA A 731 -1.80 -12.49 21.97
C ALA A 731 -1.36 -12.44 20.51
N GLN A 732 -0.37 -13.24 20.18
CA GLN A 732 0.18 -13.34 18.84
C GLN A 732 0.58 -14.78 18.54
N PRO A 733 0.72 -15.16 17.26
CA PRO A 733 1.29 -16.45 16.89
C PRO A 733 2.70 -16.60 17.47
N ALA A 734 3.05 -17.82 17.90
CA ALA A 734 4.40 -18.09 18.38
C ALA A 734 5.43 -18.02 17.24
N THR A 735 5.04 -18.47 16.04
CA THR A 735 5.76 -18.41 14.77
C THR A 735 4.81 -18.06 13.62
N SER A 736 5.35 -17.72 12.44
CA SER A 736 4.54 -17.54 11.22
C SER A 736 3.79 -18.81 10.79
N ASN A 737 4.21 -20.00 11.24
CA ASN A 737 3.55 -21.26 10.92
C ASN A 737 2.39 -21.60 11.86
N ASP A 738 2.13 -20.77 12.88
CA ASP A 738 1.00 -20.95 13.80
C ASP A 738 -0.15 -20.04 13.35
N ALA A 739 -0.78 -20.40 12.23
CA ALA A 739 -1.85 -19.63 11.63
C ALA A 739 -3.02 -19.40 12.61
N VAL A 740 -3.27 -18.13 12.95
CA VAL A 740 -4.41 -17.72 13.78
C VAL A 740 -5.34 -16.83 12.95
N VAL A 741 -6.61 -17.20 12.96
CA VAL A 741 -7.71 -16.52 12.26
C VAL A 741 -8.40 -15.53 13.19
N THR A 742 -8.54 -15.84 14.49
CA THR A 742 -9.13 -14.93 15.48
C THR A 742 -8.71 -15.27 16.92
N TYR A 743 -8.82 -14.29 17.83
CA TYR A 743 -8.58 -14.41 19.26
C TYR A 743 -9.84 -14.04 20.05
N ARG A 744 -10.15 -14.82 21.08
CA ARG A 744 -11.23 -14.56 22.03
C ARG A 744 -10.70 -14.58 23.45
N TRP A 745 -11.03 -13.57 24.24
CA TRP A 745 -10.60 -13.41 25.62
C TRP A 745 -11.78 -13.58 26.57
N SER A 746 -11.56 -14.25 27.70
CA SER A 746 -12.45 -14.32 28.85
C SER A 746 -11.67 -13.94 30.10
N PHE A 747 -12.17 -12.93 30.83
CA PHE A 747 -11.42 -12.33 31.94
C PHE A 747 -11.72 -12.96 33.31
N GLY A 748 -12.60 -13.96 33.37
CA GLY A 748 -12.99 -14.65 34.60
C GLY A 748 -13.96 -13.86 35.50
N ASP A 749 -14.38 -12.66 35.08
CA ASP A 749 -15.37 -11.81 35.75
C ASP A 749 -16.71 -11.72 34.98
N GLY A 750 -16.84 -12.51 33.91
CA GLY A 750 -18.01 -12.53 33.02
C GLY A 750 -17.86 -11.67 31.77
N VAL A 751 -16.75 -10.92 31.61
CA VAL A 751 -16.48 -10.14 30.40
C VAL A 751 -15.68 -10.95 29.38
N THR A 752 -16.03 -10.80 28.10
CA THR A 752 -15.30 -11.33 26.96
C THR A 752 -15.01 -10.26 25.91
N LEU A 753 -13.87 -10.35 25.23
CA LEU A 753 -13.48 -9.46 24.14
C LEU A 753 -12.87 -10.27 22.99
N GLU A 754 -12.85 -9.72 21.78
CA GLU A 754 -12.21 -10.33 20.62
C GLU A 754 -11.09 -9.44 20.08
N GLY A 755 -10.05 -10.06 19.52
CA GLY A 755 -8.92 -9.37 18.89
C GLY A 755 -7.55 -9.75 19.45
N PRO A 756 -6.48 -9.54 18.67
CA PRO A 756 -5.11 -9.86 19.09
C PRO A 756 -4.61 -8.96 20.23
N GLU A 757 -5.20 -7.77 20.39
CA GLU A 757 -4.95 -6.85 21.49
C GLU A 757 -6.29 -6.34 22.04
N VAL A 758 -6.44 -6.40 23.36
CA VAL A 758 -7.64 -5.95 24.06
C VAL A 758 -7.29 -5.22 25.35
N SER A 759 -8.17 -4.32 25.80
CA SER A 759 -8.02 -3.60 27.07
C SER A 759 -9.21 -3.87 28.00
N HIS A 760 -8.92 -4.20 29.26
CA HIS A 760 -9.93 -4.52 30.28
C HIS A 760 -9.57 -3.96 31.66
N ALA A 761 -10.57 -3.68 32.49
CA ALA A 761 -10.40 -3.20 33.86
C ALA A 761 -11.29 -3.96 34.84
N TYR A 762 -10.68 -4.48 35.92
CA TYR A 762 -11.39 -5.24 36.94
C TYR A 762 -11.99 -4.32 38.02
N THR A 763 -13.23 -4.58 38.41
CA THR A 763 -13.99 -3.73 39.36
C THR A 763 -13.94 -4.21 40.81
N LYS A 764 -13.45 -5.43 41.08
CA LYS A 764 -13.27 -5.97 42.43
C LYS A 764 -11.86 -6.55 42.57
N PRO A 765 -11.25 -6.49 43.78
CA PRO A 765 -10.04 -7.24 44.05
C PRO A 765 -10.34 -8.75 44.08
N GLY A 766 -9.36 -9.55 43.72
CA GLY A 766 -9.50 -11.00 43.62
C GLY A 766 -8.44 -11.61 42.73
N THR A 767 -8.46 -12.94 42.64
CA THR A 767 -7.66 -13.68 41.67
C THR A 767 -8.59 -14.12 40.56
N TYR A 768 -8.31 -13.68 39.34
CA TYR A 768 -9.09 -14.01 38.16
C TYR A 768 -8.32 -14.97 37.27
N GLN A 769 -9.02 -15.94 36.69
CA GLN A 769 -8.46 -16.78 35.64
C GLN A 769 -8.81 -16.14 34.29
N VAL A 770 -7.78 -15.62 33.62
CA VAL A 770 -7.91 -15.10 32.25
C VAL A 770 -7.65 -16.25 31.29
N VAL A 771 -8.50 -16.38 30.29
CA VAL A 771 -8.38 -17.39 29.22
C VAL A 771 -8.36 -16.65 27.88
N VAL A 772 -7.39 -16.97 27.03
CA VAL A 772 -7.39 -16.58 25.62
C VAL A 772 -7.50 -17.83 24.75
N THR A 773 -8.50 -17.85 23.88
CA THR A 773 -8.72 -18.88 22.87
C THR A 773 -8.27 -18.34 21.52
N ALA A 774 -7.22 -18.92 20.96
CA ALA A 774 -6.79 -18.64 19.59
C ALA A 774 -7.37 -19.70 18.65
N VAL A 775 -8.12 -19.25 17.65
CA VAL A 775 -8.73 -20.11 16.64
C VAL A 775 -7.90 -20.04 15.36
N GLY A 776 -7.36 -21.17 14.92
CA GLY A 776 -6.63 -21.32 13.68
C GLY A 776 -7.49 -21.93 12.56
N LEU A 777 -6.80 -22.43 11.54
CA LEU A 777 -7.40 -22.98 10.32
C LEU A 777 -8.32 -24.18 10.62
N GLY A 778 -9.43 -24.26 9.89
CA GLY A 778 -10.43 -25.34 10.05
C GLY A 778 -11.07 -25.38 11.45
N GLY A 779 -11.04 -24.27 12.19
CA GLY A 779 -11.64 -24.13 13.52
C GLY A 779 -10.86 -24.78 14.67
N LEU A 780 -9.64 -25.28 14.43
CA LEU A 780 -8.80 -25.82 15.50
C LEU A 780 -8.37 -24.69 16.44
N SER A 781 -8.44 -24.92 17.76
CA SER A 781 -8.15 -23.87 18.73
C SER A 781 -7.25 -24.33 19.87
N THR A 782 -6.48 -23.37 20.37
CA THR A 782 -5.65 -23.48 21.58
C THR A 782 -6.19 -22.52 22.62
N GLU A 783 -6.18 -22.95 23.88
CA GLU A 783 -6.45 -22.08 25.02
C GLU A 783 -5.19 -21.92 25.86
N GLU A 784 -4.85 -20.67 26.17
CA GLU A 784 -3.86 -20.34 27.19
C GLU A 784 -4.57 -19.66 28.35
N SER A 785 -4.17 -20.01 29.58
CA SER A 785 -4.75 -19.39 30.78
C SER A 785 -3.70 -19.02 31.80
N PHE A 786 -3.92 -17.89 32.46
CA PHE A 786 -3.05 -17.40 33.52
C PHE A 786 -3.87 -16.77 34.64
N ARG A 787 -3.27 -16.70 35.83
CA ARG A 787 -3.88 -16.07 36.99
C ARG A 787 -3.45 -14.61 37.07
N LEU A 788 -4.43 -13.72 37.13
CA LEU A 788 -4.20 -12.30 37.37
C LEU A 788 -4.64 -11.94 38.78
N THR A 789 -3.72 -11.33 39.55
CA THR A 789 -4.07 -10.80 40.87
C THR A 789 -4.51 -9.35 40.76
N VAL A 790 -5.74 -9.07 41.16
CA VAL A 790 -6.29 -7.71 41.22
C VAL A 790 -6.31 -7.26 42.67
N SER A 791 -5.68 -6.13 42.95
CA SER A 791 -5.55 -5.58 44.32
C SER A 791 -6.09 -4.16 44.45
N GLY A 792 -6.40 -3.77 45.68
CA GLY A 792 -6.95 -2.45 45.98
C GLY A 792 -8.47 -2.42 45.90
N SER A 793 -9.01 -1.23 45.72
CA SER A 793 -10.45 -0.99 45.66
C SER A 793 -10.71 0.26 44.85
N VAL A 794 -11.79 0.29 44.06
CA VAL A 794 -12.28 1.53 43.48
C VAL A 794 -12.90 2.36 44.61
N SER A 795 -12.31 3.52 44.91
CA SER A 795 -12.85 4.41 45.94
C SER A 795 -14.22 4.94 45.50
N THR A 796 -15.24 4.70 46.30
CA THR A 796 -16.58 5.28 46.12
C THR A 796 -16.72 6.64 46.80
N ARG A 797 -15.66 7.13 47.46
CA ARG A 797 -15.66 8.41 48.18
C ARG A 797 -15.48 9.57 47.22
N PHE A 798 -16.40 10.53 47.26
CA PHE A 798 -16.19 11.83 46.62
C PHE A 798 -15.22 12.68 47.47
N VAL A 799 -14.00 12.89 46.96
CA VAL A 799 -13.00 13.77 47.55
C VAL A 799 -12.77 14.96 46.60
N PRO A 800 -13.42 16.12 46.83
CA PRO A 800 -13.33 17.27 45.93
C PRO A 800 -11.89 17.73 45.66
N ALA A 801 -11.03 17.67 46.68
CA ALA A 801 -9.63 18.09 46.59
C ALA A 801 -8.78 17.24 45.62
N GLU A 802 -9.21 16.02 45.28
CA GLU A 802 -8.53 15.14 44.33
C GLU A 802 -9.06 15.28 42.90
N LYS A 803 -10.17 16.01 42.72
CA LYS A 803 -10.77 16.22 41.39
C LYS A 803 -9.93 17.23 40.61
N ARG A 804 -9.44 16.79 39.47
CA ARG A 804 -8.73 17.65 38.51
C ARG A 804 -9.67 17.92 37.34
N ARG A 805 -9.63 19.13 36.81
CA ARG A 805 -10.24 19.40 35.51
C ARG A 805 -9.49 18.55 34.49
N TYR A 806 -10.24 17.80 33.68
CA TYR A 806 -9.66 17.10 32.53
C TYR A 806 -8.93 18.13 31.67
N GLN A 807 -7.65 17.91 31.45
CA GLN A 807 -6.90 18.59 30.41
C GLN A 807 -6.56 17.50 29.38
N PRO A 808 -7.08 17.60 28.15
CA PRO A 808 -6.69 16.67 27.11
C PRO A 808 -5.16 16.70 26.94
N PRO A 809 -4.54 15.58 26.51
CA PRO A 809 -3.15 15.62 26.07
C PRO A 809 -2.99 16.76 25.06
N GLY A 810 -2.04 17.66 25.31
CA GLY A 810 -1.78 18.83 24.48
C GLY A 810 -1.06 18.50 23.19
#